data_AF-A0A9E1PBH5-F1
#
_entry.id   AF-A0A9E1PBH5-F1
#
_cell.length_a   1.000
_cell.length_b   1.000
_cell.length_c   1.000
_cell.angle_alpha   90.00
_cell.angle_beta   90.00
_cell.angle_gamma   90.00
#
_symmetry.space_group_name_H-M   'P 1'
#
loop_
_entity.id
_entity.type
_entity.pdbx_description
1 polymer ?
#
loop_
_entity_poly.entity_id
_entity_poly.type
_entity_poly.pdbx_seq_one_letter_code
_entity_poly.pdbx_strand_id
1 'polypeptide(L)'
;MGSLLFKNVDLKPLVLDGAMGSRLQQEDLSIESDYLGYENCVDLLVRSRPQLIRSIHDSFLAAGSDAVETNTFGANPLVLSEFNEEIASWSRSLCKEAAEIARDACDSHTTADHRRFVLGSMGPGTKLISLDQVSWDTMLSSYAESARGLLEGGADAFLIETCQDLLQVKCAINACLRVLEEASRTPQEIPIMVSVTIETSGTMLLGSDIGAVVNALRSYPIFSLGLNCATGPKEMTKHIEHLSNNWPQKISCVPNAGLPILVEGRTEFPLQPSSLAETVGSFVEQFGVDIFGGCCGTTTEHISKLANISQTLQRKRRDFSGWEAGCSSLYSPMNYRQEQSLFIVGERMNASGSRKFKRLLGEENVDEMISLAKQQVREGASCLDINVDTTARDNAKDMATIVQQVVRQVDVPIMLDSTQLVTIEAGLKHAGGKSIINSTNFEEGEKKFDSFCHLARIYGAAIVIGTIDEDEEEAMARSAARKYSIAARAIERATEIHGIPIEDIFIDPLVLPISTGMDSDRRSSLELIEGVRRISKRWPDVQITCGLSNCSFGLKPAARQVLNSVLLWELMDAGLTSSIMHSSKIQPMNRIHPEKKQVALDVIYDRRAFSHGGTGLPVQIDDETYDPLRVFIGLFDDLDEVRDDEVERNISIEEWLQSHIVDGEKKLLFEHIDEAMQKYKPIEIINDHLLAGMKIVGELFGSGQMQLPFVLQSAEVMKMAVKHLEPYLKKEEGHTRGRVVLATVRGDVHDIGKNLVDIILSNNGWAVQNIGIKQSIENIVQAWRETGSDVIGMSGLLVKSVMVMEENLKLLNEMNIDVPVILGGAPLSRHYAESHLRSVYNGQLYYAKDAFEGLRICNTLAEGKKDSLTAEIDLRLAKRKAVETRVKSMESTDIDRGCSTQSITSEKSNISNMVEIPSPPFWGNRVVESLGVEDIYPYINRVALFRGQWSFKKGHRSIGDYEHYLDEEVRPVFERLKISLRDEGALQPKVVYGWYPVASDGNDLVVFDPKDHARELERFDFPRQAKRRKLCICDFFKSVDTGERDVLGLSCVTMGSEISKITEKLFAEDSYQEYLFVHGMGVECAEALAELWHKRMRDELGISGSDSPHIKELFSQKYRGSRYSFGYPACPDMSHQEKLFRLLQPERIGCELTENWQIDPEQSTSAIIVHHPEAKYFNAN
;
A
#
# COMPACT_ATOMS: atom_id res chain seq x y z
N MET A 1 10.83 -34.24 -21.46
CA MET A 1 12.03 -33.54 -22.01
C MET A 1 11.66 -32.07 -22.01
N GLY A 2 12.37 -31.17 -21.31
CA GLY A 2 11.90 -29.78 -21.14
C GLY A 2 11.72 -29.04 -22.48
N SER A 3 10.73 -28.16 -22.55
CA SER A 3 10.38 -27.39 -23.75
C SER A 3 11.60 -26.65 -24.32
N LEU A 4 11.68 -26.59 -25.65
CA LEU A 4 12.73 -25.87 -26.35
C LEU A 4 12.62 -24.36 -26.14
N LEU A 5 11.44 -23.85 -25.77
CA LEU A 5 11.24 -22.44 -25.42
C LEU A 5 12.05 -22.06 -24.17
N PHE A 6 12.01 -22.89 -23.11
CA PHE A 6 12.80 -22.67 -21.88
C PHE A 6 14.28 -22.53 -22.20
N LYS A 7 14.83 -23.46 -22.99
CA LYS A 7 16.25 -23.45 -23.36
C LYS A 7 16.63 -22.21 -24.16
N ASN A 8 15.75 -21.73 -25.04
CA ASN A 8 16.03 -20.55 -25.87
C ASN A 8 15.98 -19.25 -25.06
N VAL A 9 15.01 -19.08 -24.15
CA VAL A 9 14.94 -17.92 -23.24
C VAL A 9 16.17 -17.83 -22.33
N ASP A 10 16.72 -18.97 -21.91
CA ASP A 10 17.93 -18.97 -21.07
C ASP A 10 19.17 -18.50 -21.83
N LEU A 11 19.26 -18.81 -23.14
CA LEU A 11 20.38 -18.42 -23.99
C LEU A 11 20.35 -16.93 -24.37
N LYS A 12 19.16 -16.39 -24.69
CA LYS A 12 18.98 -14.98 -25.06
C LYS A 12 17.58 -14.49 -24.72
N PRO A 13 17.39 -13.16 -24.55
CA PRO A 13 16.04 -12.59 -24.46
C PRO A 13 15.24 -12.89 -25.72
N LEU A 14 13.98 -13.28 -25.58
CA LEU A 14 13.10 -13.56 -26.72
C LEU A 14 12.29 -12.35 -27.14
N VAL A 15 12.15 -12.20 -28.46
CA VAL A 15 11.35 -11.13 -29.07
C VAL A 15 10.03 -11.69 -29.58
N LEU A 16 8.91 -11.20 -29.06
CA LEU A 16 7.57 -11.49 -29.56
C LEU A 16 7.24 -10.63 -30.78
N ASP A 17 6.10 -10.87 -31.41
CA ASP A 17 5.60 -10.08 -32.52
C ASP A 17 4.95 -8.76 -32.06
N GLY A 18 4.37 -8.06 -33.04
CA GLY A 18 3.64 -6.82 -32.84
C GLY A 18 2.12 -7.05 -32.93
N ALA A 19 1.35 -5.97 -32.92
CA ALA A 19 -0.10 -6.09 -32.89
C ALA A 19 -0.73 -6.63 -34.19
N MET A 20 -1.35 -7.82 -34.08
CA MET A 20 -2.22 -8.42 -35.11
C MET A 20 -3.44 -7.53 -35.40
N GLY A 21 -4.19 -7.14 -34.36
CA GLY A 21 -5.45 -6.40 -34.51
C GLY A 21 -5.29 -5.06 -35.24
N SER A 22 -4.31 -4.23 -34.85
CA SER A 22 -4.06 -2.96 -35.53
C SER A 22 -3.55 -3.12 -36.96
N ARG A 23 -2.89 -4.24 -37.27
CA ARG A 23 -2.46 -4.52 -38.64
C ARG A 23 -3.64 -4.92 -39.52
N LEU A 24 -4.57 -5.74 -39.00
CA LEU A 24 -5.80 -6.10 -39.70
C LEU A 24 -6.71 -4.89 -39.97
N GLN A 25 -6.77 -3.92 -39.05
CA GLN A 25 -7.51 -2.67 -39.24
C GLN A 25 -6.99 -1.78 -40.39
N GLN A 26 -5.78 -2.05 -40.89
CA GLN A 26 -5.21 -1.32 -42.04
C GLN A 26 -5.60 -1.96 -43.38
N GLU A 27 -6.22 -3.14 -43.37
CA GLU A 27 -6.68 -3.85 -44.55
C GLU A 27 -8.15 -3.49 -44.84
N ASP A 28 -8.51 -3.42 -46.13
CA ASP A 28 -9.89 -3.15 -46.56
C ASP A 28 -10.70 -4.46 -46.54
N LEU A 29 -11.25 -4.79 -45.36
CA LEU A 29 -11.97 -6.05 -45.10
C LEU A 29 -13.49 -5.86 -45.11
N SER A 30 -14.20 -6.77 -45.77
CA SER A 30 -15.66 -6.78 -45.93
C SER A 30 -16.34 -7.46 -44.75
N ILE A 31 -17.34 -6.80 -44.15
CA ILE A 31 -18.16 -7.38 -43.07
C ILE A 31 -18.87 -8.67 -43.54
N GLU A 32 -19.47 -8.66 -44.74
CA GLU A 32 -20.26 -9.78 -45.24
C GLU A 32 -19.41 -11.00 -45.61
N SER A 33 -18.27 -10.79 -46.28
CA SER A 33 -17.47 -11.89 -46.83
C SER A 33 -16.27 -12.30 -45.97
N ASP A 34 -15.62 -11.36 -45.28
CA ASP A 34 -14.42 -11.64 -44.48
C ASP A 34 -14.78 -11.93 -43.03
N TYR A 35 -15.64 -11.10 -42.44
CA TYR A 35 -16.14 -11.32 -41.08
C TYR A 35 -17.36 -12.25 -41.02
N LEU A 36 -17.80 -12.79 -42.16
CA LEU A 36 -18.96 -13.70 -42.27
C LEU A 36 -20.26 -13.10 -41.71
N GLY A 37 -20.41 -11.77 -41.76
CA GLY A 37 -21.54 -11.03 -41.19
C GLY A 37 -21.37 -10.61 -39.73
N TYR A 38 -20.25 -10.96 -39.07
CA TYR A 38 -19.97 -10.69 -37.66
C TYR A 38 -18.90 -9.59 -37.49
N GLU A 39 -19.31 -8.34 -37.66
CA GLU A 39 -18.42 -7.17 -37.56
C GLU A 39 -17.54 -7.21 -36.29
N ASN A 40 -16.25 -6.90 -36.43
CA ASN A 40 -15.24 -6.89 -35.36
C ASN A 40 -14.85 -8.25 -34.74
N CYS A 41 -15.35 -9.38 -35.25
CA CYS A 41 -14.89 -10.71 -34.82
C CYS A 41 -13.62 -11.13 -35.61
N VAL A 42 -12.46 -10.58 -35.23
CA VAL A 42 -11.18 -10.78 -35.94
C VAL A 42 -10.69 -12.23 -35.95
N ASP A 43 -11.11 -13.04 -34.98
CA ASP A 43 -10.75 -14.46 -34.89
C ASP A 43 -11.31 -15.28 -36.07
N LEU A 44 -12.40 -14.85 -36.71
CA LEU A 44 -12.98 -15.52 -37.89
C LEU A 44 -12.11 -15.38 -39.15
N LEU A 45 -11.22 -14.39 -39.19
CA LEU A 45 -10.31 -14.17 -40.32
C LEU A 45 -9.32 -15.32 -40.50
N VAL A 46 -9.09 -16.11 -39.44
CA VAL A 46 -8.35 -17.37 -39.52
C VAL A 46 -8.95 -18.31 -40.57
N ARG A 47 -10.28 -18.33 -40.69
CA ARG A 47 -11.00 -19.22 -41.61
C ARG A 47 -11.30 -18.57 -42.96
N SER A 48 -11.71 -17.31 -42.96
CA SER A 48 -12.10 -16.60 -44.19
C SER A 48 -10.90 -16.03 -44.97
N ARG A 49 -9.83 -15.64 -44.27
CA ARG A 49 -8.62 -15.01 -44.85
C ARG A 49 -7.31 -15.63 -44.28
N PRO A 50 -7.13 -16.95 -44.30
CA PRO A 50 -5.96 -17.61 -43.71
C PRO A 50 -4.62 -17.13 -44.29
N GLN A 51 -4.56 -16.81 -45.59
CA GLN A 51 -3.33 -16.33 -46.22
C GLN A 51 -2.94 -14.93 -45.75
N LEU A 52 -3.90 -14.08 -45.38
CA LEU A 52 -3.64 -12.76 -44.81
C LEU A 52 -3.06 -12.89 -43.40
N ILE A 53 -3.65 -13.75 -42.56
CA ILE A 53 -3.13 -14.01 -41.20
C ILE A 53 -1.69 -14.55 -41.29
N ARG A 54 -1.45 -15.51 -42.18
CA ARG A 54 -0.10 -16.05 -42.42
C ARG A 54 0.89 -14.96 -42.86
N SER A 55 0.51 -14.09 -43.80
CA SER A 55 1.41 -13.06 -44.31
C SER A 55 1.80 -12.03 -43.24
N ILE A 56 0.90 -11.75 -42.28
CA ILE A 56 1.20 -10.91 -41.12
C ILE A 56 2.23 -11.60 -40.21
N HIS A 57 2.06 -12.89 -39.89
CA HIS A 57 3.06 -13.64 -39.13
C HIS A 57 4.42 -13.67 -39.83
N ASP A 58 4.45 -14.00 -41.13
CA ASP A 58 5.67 -14.00 -41.95
C ASP A 58 6.38 -12.63 -41.88
N SER A 59 5.61 -11.53 -41.86
CA SER A 59 6.18 -10.17 -41.79
C SER A 59 6.89 -9.88 -40.46
N PHE A 60 6.36 -10.33 -39.32
CA PHE A 60 6.99 -10.17 -38.02
C PHE A 60 8.18 -11.12 -37.84
N LEU A 61 8.06 -12.37 -38.31
CA LEU A 61 9.15 -13.34 -38.31
C LEU A 61 10.34 -12.87 -39.17
N ALA A 62 10.06 -12.27 -40.33
CA ALA A 62 11.07 -11.64 -41.19
C ALA A 62 11.70 -10.39 -40.55
N ALA A 63 10.93 -9.64 -39.75
CA ALA A 63 11.45 -8.50 -39.00
C ALA A 63 12.37 -8.91 -37.84
N GLY A 64 12.29 -10.17 -37.39
CA GLY A 64 13.20 -10.75 -36.42
C GLY A 64 12.55 -11.28 -35.14
N SER A 65 11.22 -11.36 -35.07
CA SER A 65 10.53 -12.02 -33.95
C SER A 65 10.98 -13.47 -33.80
N ASP A 66 11.18 -13.90 -32.55
CA ASP A 66 11.45 -15.28 -32.15
C ASP A 66 10.15 -16.08 -32.01
N ALA A 67 9.06 -15.42 -31.65
CA ALA A 67 7.75 -16.05 -31.49
C ALA A 67 6.63 -15.14 -32.02
N VAL A 68 5.52 -15.76 -32.43
CA VAL A 68 4.29 -15.07 -32.86
C VAL A 68 3.10 -15.51 -32.02
N GLU A 69 2.19 -14.58 -31.76
CA GLU A 69 0.93 -14.83 -31.07
C GLU A 69 -0.12 -15.32 -32.08
N THR A 70 -0.86 -16.38 -31.76
CA THR A 70 -1.97 -16.84 -32.62
C THR A 70 -3.07 -15.79 -32.67
N ASN A 71 -3.75 -15.65 -33.82
CA ASN A 71 -4.92 -14.76 -33.95
C ASN A 71 -6.16 -15.38 -33.26
N THR A 72 -6.12 -15.48 -31.93
CA THR A 72 -7.10 -16.18 -31.08
C THR A 72 -7.45 -15.42 -29.81
N PHE A 73 -7.15 -14.12 -29.77
CA PHE A 73 -7.39 -13.27 -28.60
C PHE A 73 -8.84 -13.36 -28.09
N GLY A 74 -9.81 -13.40 -29.01
CA GLY A 74 -11.24 -13.49 -28.74
C GLY A 74 -11.86 -14.85 -29.06
N ALA A 75 -11.07 -15.85 -29.47
CA ALA A 75 -11.53 -17.17 -29.96
C ALA A 75 -12.03 -18.11 -28.84
N ASN A 76 -12.74 -17.56 -27.86
CA ASN A 76 -13.24 -18.25 -26.68
C ASN A 76 -14.78 -18.38 -26.76
N PRO A 77 -15.39 -19.52 -26.38
CA PRO A 77 -16.84 -19.71 -26.50
C PRO A 77 -17.68 -18.59 -25.86
N LEU A 78 -17.28 -18.09 -24.69
CA LEU A 78 -17.97 -16.99 -24.01
C LEU A 78 -17.96 -15.69 -24.81
N VAL A 79 -16.86 -15.38 -25.48
CA VAL A 79 -16.75 -14.16 -26.31
C VAL A 79 -17.52 -14.35 -27.61
N LEU A 80 -17.30 -15.48 -28.29
CA LEU A 80 -17.95 -15.80 -29.56
C LEU A 80 -19.47 -15.90 -29.43
N SER A 81 -19.99 -16.33 -28.26
CA SER A 81 -21.43 -16.40 -27.99
C SER A 81 -22.13 -15.03 -28.01
N GLU A 82 -21.40 -13.93 -27.84
CA GLU A 82 -21.97 -12.58 -27.94
C GLU A 82 -22.33 -12.20 -29.39
N PHE A 83 -21.66 -12.84 -30.36
CA PHE A 83 -21.97 -12.70 -31.77
C PHE A 83 -23.02 -13.73 -32.20
N ASN A 84 -22.77 -15.02 -31.95
CA ASN A 84 -23.69 -16.12 -32.28
C ASN A 84 -23.30 -17.45 -31.60
N GLU A 85 -24.28 -18.24 -31.16
CA GLU A 85 -24.07 -19.57 -30.55
C GLU A 85 -23.43 -20.59 -31.52
N GLU A 86 -23.73 -20.50 -32.82
CA GLU A 86 -23.13 -21.36 -33.83
C GLU A 86 -21.63 -21.12 -33.91
N ILE A 87 -21.18 -19.86 -33.96
CA ILE A 87 -19.74 -19.57 -34.01
C ILE A 87 -19.05 -19.84 -32.68
N ALA A 88 -19.76 -19.75 -31.55
CA ALA A 88 -19.23 -20.15 -30.25
C ALA A 88 -18.81 -21.63 -30.23
N SER A 89 -19.58 -22.49 -30.90
CA SER A 89 -19.24 -23.91 -31.08
C SER A 89 -17.97 -24.14 -31.91
N TRP A 90 -17.52 -23.13 -32.69
CA TRP A 90 -16.33 -23.22 -33.52
C TRP A 90 -15.03 -22.89 -32.78
N SER A 91 -15.09 -22.37 -31.54
CA SER A 91 -13.91 -21.92 -30.78
C SER A 91 -12.71 -22.87 -30.88
N ARG A 92 -12.88 -24.14 -30.50
CA ARG A 92 -11.79 -25.14 -30.55
C ARG A 92 -11.20 -25.29 -31.96
N SER A 93 -12.07 -25.35 -32.99
CA SER A 93 -11.61 -25.47 -34.38
C SER A 93 -10.89 -24.21 -34.87
N LEU A 94 -11.38 -23.02 -34.51
CA LEU A 94 -10.74 -21.74 -34.85
C LEU A 94 -9.37 -21.62 -34.17
N CYS A 95 -9.28 -21.95 -32.88
CA CYS A 95 -8.01 -21.97 -32.15
C CYS A 95 -7.00 -22.94 -32.77
N LYS A 96 -7.46 -24.12 -33.19
CA LYS A 96 -6.63 -25.10 -33.88
C LYS A 96 -6.13 -24.57 -35.23
N GLU A 97 -7.04 -24.09 -36.09
CA GLU A 97 -6.70 -23.53 -37.41
C GLU A 97 -5.71 -22.36 -37.28
N ALA A 98 -5.90 -21.48 -36.28
CA ALA A 98 -5.01 -20.35 -36.04
C ALA A 98 -3.60 -20.78 -35.63
N ALA A 99 -3.50 -21.78 -34.73
CA ALA A 99 -2.23 -22.34 -34.32
C ALA A 99 -1.52 -23.07 -35.46
N GLU A 100 -2.24 -23.77 -36.33
CA GLU A 100 -1.68 -24.42 -37.54
C GLU A 100 -1.12 -23.37 -38.52
N ILE A 101 -1.84 -22.26 -38.75
CA ILE A 101 -1.36 -21.17 -39.61
C ILE A 101 -0.08 -20.52 -39.05
N ALA A 102 -0.07 -20.23 -37.75
CA ALA A 102 1.11 -19.68 -37.08
C ALA A 102 2.28 -20.68 -37.11
N ARG A 103 2.01 -21.97 -36.94
CA ARG A 103 3.01 -23.04 -37.02
C ARG A 103 3.64 -23.11 -38.41
N ASP A 104 2.83 -23.09 -39.46
CA ASP A 104 3.29 -23.10 -40.85
C ASP A 104 4.18 -21.89 -41.20
N ALA A 105 3.92 -20.73 -40.57
CA ALA A 105 4.78 -19.54 -40.68
C ALA A 105 6.08 -19.69 -39.86
N CYS A 106 5.99 -20.17 -38.62
CA CYS A 106 7.18 -20.41 -37.81
C CYS A 106 8.12 -21.46 -38.41
N ASP A 107 7.58 -22.53 -38.97
CA ASP A 107 8.36 -23.62 -39.55
C ASP A 107 9.04 -23.20 -40.85
N SER A 108 8.42 -22.34 -41.67
CA SER A 108 9.04 -21.79 -42.89
C SER A 108 10.18 -20.82 -42.59
N HIS A 109 10.15 -20.14 -41.44
CA HIS A 109 11.17 -19.20 -40.98
C HIS A 109 12.20 -19.81 -40.01
N THR A 110 11.98 -21.05 -39.56
CA THR A 110 12.90 -21.74 -38.66
C THR A 110 14.15 -22.20 -39.41
N THR A 111 15.32 -21.93 -38.84
CA THR A 111 16.61 -22.45 -39.33
C THR A 111 17.26 -23.36 -38.29
N ALA A 112 18.34 -24.06 -38.66
CA ALA A 112 19.07 -24.95 -37.76
C ALA A 112 19.57 -24.21 -36.50
N ASP A 113 19.96 -22.94 -36.64
CA ASP A 113 20.54 -22.12 -35.58
C ASP A 113 19.51 -21.21 -34.91
N HIS A 114 18.31 -21.05 -35.49
CA HIS A 114 17.31 -20.10 -34.99
C HIS A 114 15.88 -20.64 -35.15
N ARG A 115 15.37 -21.24 -34.08
CA ARG A 115 13.99 -21.78 -34.01
C ARG A 115 12.96 -20.66 -33.77
N ARG A 116 11.77 -20.81 -34.35
CA ARG A 116 10.60 -19.95 -34.11
C ARG A 116 9.53 -20.66 -33.29
N PHE A 117 8.76 -19.88 -32.53
CA PHE A 117 7.75 -20.41 -31.60
C PHE A 117 6.36 -19.83 -31.84
N VAL A 118 5.33 -20.64 -31.57
CA VAL A 118 3.93 -20.22 -31.62
C VAL A 118 3.41 -20.08 -30.19
N LEU A 119 2.90 -18.90 -29.84
CA LEU A 119 2.25 -18.64 -28.57
C LEU A 119 0.73 -18.62 -28.76
N GLY A 120 0.04 -19.54 -28.11
CA GLY A 120 -1.41 -19.62 -28.14
C GLY A 120 -2.04 -18.49 -27.32
N SER A 121 -2.40 -17.38 -27.96
CA SER A 121 -3.01 -16.21 -27.31
C SER A 121 -4.41 -16.53 -26.79
N MET A 122 -4.67 -16.14 -25.55
CA MET A 122 -5.94 -16.27 -24.84
C MET A 122 -6.21 -14.96 -24.10
N GLY A 123 -7.08 -14.11 -24.65
CA GLY A 123 -7.44 -12.82 -24.04
C GLY A 123 -8.37 -12.96 -22.81
N PRO A 124 -8.68 -11.86 -22.11
CA PRO A 124 -9.44 -11.85 -20.86
C PRO A 124 -10.94 -12.19 -21.03
N GLY A 125 -11.44 -12.11 -22.27
CA GLY A 125 -12.86 -12.17 -22.59
C GLY A 125 -13.61 -10.89 -22.23
N THR A 126 -14.94 -10.96 -22.24
CA THR A 126 -15.85 -9.81 -22.04
C THR A 126 -16.53 -9.80 -20.67
N LYS A 127 -16.39 -10.87 -19.89
CA LYS A 127 -17.05 -11.08 -18.60
C LYS A 127 -16.05 -11.24 -17.48
N LEU A 128 -16.30 -10.58 -16.35
CA LEU A 128 -15.48 -10.61 -15.15
C LEU A 128 -16.13 -11.51 -14.10
N ILE A 129 -15.39 -12.54 -13.69
CA ILE A 129 -15.84 -13.53 -12.71
C ILE A 129 -15.88 -12.93 -11.30
N SER A 130 -14.92 -12.07 -10.96
CA SER A 130 -14.94 -11.35 -9.67
C SER A 130 -16.13 -10.40 -9.53
N LEU A 131 -16.77 -10.00 -10.64
CA LEU A 131 -18.02 -9.23 -10.66
C LEU A 131 -19.28 -10.08 -10.87
N ASP A 132 -19.15 -11.41 -10.90
CA ASP A 132 -20.26 -12.37 -11.05
C ASP A 132 -21.06 -12.21 -12.35
N GLN A 133 -20.37 -11.76 -13.40
CA GLN A 133 -20.96 -11.73 -14.75
C GLN A 133 -20.99 -13.13 -15.39
N VAL A 134 -20.17 -14.04 -14.88
CA VAL A 134 -20.07 -15.45 -15.27
C VAL A 134 -19.53 -16.27 -14.11
N SER A 135 -19.94 -17.53 -13.99
CA SER A 135 -19.44 -18.43 -12.96
C SER A 135 -18.05 -18.98 -13.28
N TRP A 136 -17.33 -19.42 -12.24
CA TRP A 136 -16.05 -20.13 -12.36
C TRP A 136 -16.10 -21.28 -13.34
N ASP A 137 -17.08 -22.17 -13.18
CA ASP A 137 -17.16 -23.41 -13.98
C ASP A 137 -17.43 -23.13 -15.47
N THR A 138 -18.23 -22.12 -15.77
CA THR A 138 -18.49 -21.69 -17.15
C THR A 138 -17.24 -21.07 -17.77
N MET A 139 -16.56 -20.16 -17.06
CA MET A 139 -15.33 -19.55 -17.54
C MET A 139 -14.20 -20.58 -17.74
N LEU A 140 -14.04 -21.51 -16.79
CA LEU A 140 -13.08 -22.61 -16.85
C LEU A 140 -13.31 -23.47 -18.09
N SER A 141 -14.55 -23.87 -18.32
CA SER A 141 -14.93 -24.69 -19.48
C SER A 141 -14.65 -23.97 -20.80
N SER A 142 -14.91 -22.67 -20.83
CA SER A 142 -14.70 -21.82 -22.00
C SER A 142 -13.21 -21.70 -22.38
N TYR A 143 -12.36 -21.40 -21.40
CA TYR A 143 -10.90 -21.38 -21.62
C TYR A 143 -10.35 -22.76 -21.96
N ALA A 144 -10.91 -23.84 -21.40
CA ALA A 144 -10.47 -25.19 -21.69
C ALA A 144 -10.71 -25.57 -23.16
N GLU A 145 -11.85 -25.20 -23.77
CA GLU A 145 -12.07 -25.43 -25.20
C GLU A 145 -11.07 -24.68 -26.09
N SER A 146 -10.75 -23.44 -25.74
CA SER A 146 -9.76 -22.63 -26.46
C SER A 146 -8.36 -23.27 -26.35
N ALA A 147 -7.97 -23.65 -25.13
CA ALA A 147 -6.68 -24.30 -24.85
C ALA A 147 -6.54 -25.66 -25.55
N ARG A 148 -7.62 -26.46 -25.64
CA ARG A 148 -7.63 -27.72 -26.41
C ARG A 148 -7.31 -27.48 -27.88
N GLY A 149 -7.96 -26.48 -28.49
CA GLY A 149 -7.72 -26.13 -29.89
C GLY A 149 -6.28 -25.70 -30.13
N LEU A 150 -5.76 -24.79 -29.30
CA LEU A 150 -4.38 -24.31 -29.38
C LEU A 150 -3.34 -25.43 -29.23
N LEU A 151 -3.57 -26.36 -28.29
CA LEU A 151 -2.69 -27.52 -28.09
C LEU A 151 -2.73 -28.47 -29.30
N GLU A 152 -3.92 -28.73 -29.85
CA GLU A 152 -4.10 -29.58 -31.03
C GLU A 152 -3.48 -29.01 -32.30
N GLY A 153 -3.52 -27.68 -32.46
CA GLY A 153 -2.89 -26.98 -33.57
C GLY A 153 -1.38 -26.79 -33.39
N GLY A 154 -0.82 -27.26 -32.27
CA GLY A 154 0.62 -27.31 -32.04
C GLY A 154 1.23 -26.01 -31.54
N ALA A 155 0.54 -25.24 -30.69
CA ALA A 155 1.15 -24.13 -29.96
C ALA A 155 2.33 -24.61 -29.07
N ASP A 156 3.42 -23.85 -29.00
CA ASP A 156 4.57 -24.17 -28.14
C ASP A 156 4.34 -23.75 -26.68
N ALA A 157 3.47 -22.77 -26.42
CA ALA A 157 3.10 -22.27 -25.10
C ALA A 157 1.69 -21.67 -25.13
N PHE A 158 1.03 -21.60 -23.96
CA PHE A 158 -0.18 -20.81 -23.77
C PHE A 158 0.19 -19.41 -23.29
N LEU A 159 -0.42 -18.38 -23.88
CA LEU A 159 -0.26 -16.99 -23.50
C LEU A 159 -1.61 -16.43 -23.04
N ILE A 160 -1.79 -16.39 -21.72
CA ILE A 160 -2.94 -15.75 -21.07
C ILE A 160 -2.60 -14.27 -20.93
N GLU A 161 -3.21 -13.42 -21.74
CA GLU A 161 -2.77 -12.02 -21.88
C GLU A 161 -3.88 -11.00 -21.66
N THR A 162 -3.48 -9.74 -21.49
CA THR A 162 -4.36 -8.59 -21.27
C THR A 162 -5.30 -8.80 -20.08
N CYS A 163 -4.84 -9.48 -19.04
CA CYS A 163 -5.71 -9.88 -17.94
C CYS A 163 -6.04 -8.71 -17.01
N GLN A 164 -7.32 -8.56 -16.69
CA GLN A 164 -7.87 -7.44 -15.91
C GLN A 164 -8.51 -7.85 -14.58
N ASP A 165 -8.73 -9.16 -14.38
CA ASP A 165 -9.30 -9.76 -13.18
C ASP A 165 -8.44 -10.93 -12.71
N LEU A 166 -7.92 -10.83 -11.48
CA LEU A 166 -7.04 -11.84 -10.90
C LEU A 166 -7.68 -13.23 -10.78
N LEU A 167 -8.99 -13.28 -10.51
CA LEU A 167 -9.72 -14.54 -10.41
C LEU A 167 -9.89 -15.19 -11.79
N GLN A 168 -10.08 -14.38 -12.84
CA GLN A 168 -10.07 -14.87 -14.23
C GLN A 168 -8.71 -15.45 -14.62
N VAL A 169 -7.61 -14.82 -14.21
CA VAL A 169 -6.25 -15.37 -14.45
C VAL A 169 -6.10 -16.76 -13.84
N LYS A 170 -6.47 -16.91 -12.55
CA LYS A 170 -6.44 -18.22 -11.88
C LYS A 170 -7.30 -19.25 -12.61
N CYS A 171 -8.48 -18.85 -13.08
CA CYS A 171 -9.38 -19.71 -13.83
C CYS A 171 -8.76 -20.17 -15.16
N ALA A 172 -8.18 -19.25 -15.93
CA ALA A 172 -7.52 -19.54 -17.21
C ALA A 172 -6.28 -20.45 -17.04
N ILE A 173 -5.47 -20.23 -16.00
CA ILE A 173 -4.33 -21.12 -15.68
C ILE A 173 -4.84 -22.53 -15.39
N ASN A 174 -5.86 -22.67 -14.55
CA ASN A 174 -6.44 -23.98 -14.22
C ASN A 174 -7.05 -24.67 -15.45
N ALA A 175 -7.66 -23.92 -16.36
CA ALA A 175 -8.15 -24.47 -17.62
C ALA A 175 -7.01 -25.05 -18.47
N CYS A 176 -5.89 -24.32 -18.58
CA CYS A 176 -4.69 -24.81 -19.29
C CYS A 176 -4.11 -26.06 -18.61
N LEU A 177 -3.98 -26.04 -17.27
CA LEU A 177 -3.48 -27.18 -16.50
C LEU A 177 -4.33 -28.44 -16.68
N ARG A 178 -5.65 -28.28 -16.64
CA ARG A 178 -6.60 -29.36 -16.89
C ARG A 178 -6.42 -29.95 -18.30
N VAL A 179 -6.30 -29.11 -19.32
CA VAL A 179 -6.11 -29.56 -20.70
C VAL A 179 -4.77 -30.27 -20.89
N LEU A 180 -3.71 -29.80 -20.23
CA LEU A 180 -2.41 -30.48 -20.24
C LEU A 180 -2.48 -31.85 -19.57
N GLU A 181 -3.17 -31.96 -18.43
CA GLU A 181 -3.41 -33.23 -17.76
C GLU A 181 -4.21 -34.20 -18.63
N GLU A 182 -5.32 -33.75 -19.23
CA GLU A 182 -6.13 -34.52 -20.18
C GLU A 182 -5.29 -35.05 -21.36
N ALA A 183 -4.31 -34.26 -21.81
CA ALA A 183 -3.38 -34.62 -22.89
C ALA A 183 -2.12 -35.37 -22.43
N SER A 184 -1.98 -35.69 -21.13
CA SER A 184 -0.76 -36.26 -20.54
C SER A 184 0.51 -35.46 -20.88
N ARG A 185 0.39 -34.14 -20.81
CA ARG A 185 1.45 -33.14 -21.00
C ARG A 185 1.70 -32.41 -19.69
N THR A 186 2.85 -31.74 -19.60
CA THR A 186 3.22 -30.96 -18.42
C THR A 186 3.45 -29.49 -18.75
N PRO A 187 3.33 -28.57 -17.78
CA PRO A 187 3.71 -27.15 -17.96
C PRO A 187 5.18 -26.95 -18.33
N GLN A 188 6.04 -27.95 -18.13
CA GLN A 188 7.44 -27.94 -18.57
C GLN A 188 7.59 -28.26 -20.07
N GLU A 189 6.60 -28.92 -20.66
CA GLU A 189 6.56 -29.25 -22.10
C GLU A 189 5.81 -28.17 -22.89
N ILE A 190 4.69 -27.68 -22.35
CA ILE A 190 3.91 -26.57 -22.91
C ILE A 190 3.80 -25.48 -21.83
N PRO A 191 4.67 -24.46 -21.85
CA PRO A 191 4.73 -23.43 -20.81
C PRO A 191 3.46 -22.56 -20.79
N ILE A 192 3.10 -22.07 -19.60
CA ILE A 192 1.99 -21.12 -19.40
C ILE A 192 2.58 -19.75 -19.11
N MET A 193 2.33 -18.80 -19.99
CA MET A 193 2.71 -17.39 -19.86
C MET A 193 1.50 -16.58 -19.42
N VAL A 194 1.71 -15.65 -18.48
CA VAL A 194 0.66 -14.77 -17.98
C VAL A 194 1.10 -13.33 -18.13
N SER A 195 0.24 -12.51 -18.73
CA SER A 195 0.44 -11.07 -18.84
C SER A 195 -0.78 -10.34 -18.30
N VAL A 196 -0.58 -9.55 -17.26
CA VAL A 196 -1.63 -8.72 -16.66
C VAL A 196 -1.57 -7.32 -17.24
N THR A 197 -2.72 -6.64 -17.25
CA THR A 197 -2.82 -5.26 -17.70
C THR A 197 -3.01 -4.35 -16.50
N ILE A 198 -2.11 -3.38 -16.38
CA ILE A 198 -2.18 -2.32 -15.37
C ILE A 198 -2.59 -1.02 -16.06
N GLU A 199 -3.63 -0.38 -15.53
CA GLU A 199 -4.12 0.90 -16.01
C GLU A 199 -3.20 2.05 -15.57
N THR A 200 -3.46 3.25 -16.08
CA THR A 200 -2.73 4.46 -15.70
C THR A 200 -2.86 4.82 -14.21
N SER A 201 -3.84 4.23 -13.50
CA SER A 201 -4.00 4.31 -12.05
C SER A 201 -2.91 3.55 -11.26
N GLY A 202 -2.19 2.63 -11.90
CA GLY A 202 -1.18 1.77 -11.25
C GLY A 202 -1.73 0.45 -10.71
N THR A 203 -2.99 0.10 -10.99
CA THR A 203 -3.62 -1.18 -10.63
C THR A 203 -4.27 -1.84 -11.85
N MET A 204 -4.65 -3.13 -11.72
CA MET A 204 -5.58 -3.77 -12.65
C MET A 204 -6.98 -3.11 -12.56
N LEU A 205 -7.88 -3.43 -13.49
CA LEU A 205 -9.25 -2.87 -13.57
C LEU A 205 -10.03 -2.98 -12.25
N LEU A 206 -9.89 -4.11 -11.54
CA LEU A 206 -10.59 -4.35 -10.28
C LEU A 206 -9.86 -3.78 -9.04
N GLY A 207 -8.72 -3.13 -9.22
CA GLY A 207 -7.94 -2.50 -8.15
C GLY A 207 -6.79 -3.34 -7.59
N SER A 208 -6.51 -4.51 -8.17
CA SER A 208 -5.36 -5.33 -7.77
C SER A 208 -4.04 -4.64 -8.09
N ASP A 209 -3.18 -4.47 -7.09
CA ASP A 209 -1.80 -4.03 -7.29
C ASP A 209 -0.91 -5.19 -7.76
N ILE A 210 0.31 -4.86 -8.22
CA ILE A 210 1.25 -5.87 -8.72
C ILE A 210 1.73 -6.84 -7.63
N GLY A 211 1.74 -6.41 -6.36
CA GLY A 211 2.12 -7.25 -5.23
C GLY A 211 1.07 -8.33 -4.94
N ALA A 212 -0.21 -7.97 -5.03
CA ALA A 212 -1.33 -8.90 -4.91
C ALA A 212 -1.30 -9.95 -6.03
N VAL A 213 -0.98 -9.53 -7.26
CA VAL A 213 -0.79 -10.43 -8.41
C VAL A 213 0.35 -11.42 -8.15
N VAL A 214 1.53 -10.94 -7.75
CA VAL A 214 2.69 -11.80 -7.43
C VAL A 214 2.32 -12.80 -6.34
N ASN A 215 1.73 -12.34 -5.24
CA ASN A 215 1.37 -13.20 -4.11
C ASN A 215 0.33 -14.26 -4.48
N ALA A 216 -0.70 -13.88 -5.25
CA ALA A 216 -1.77 -14.78 -5.65
C ALA A 216 -1.37 -15.80 -6.72
N LEU A 217 -0.38 -15.46 -7.56
CA LEU A 217 0.02 -16.29 -8.69
C LEU A 217 1.28 -17.14 -8.43
N ARG A 218 2.05 -16.87 -7.36
CA ARG A 218 3.35 -17.54 -7.10
C ARG A 218 3.29 -19.07 -7.01
N SER A 219 2.15 -19.63 -6.58
CA SER A 219 1.98 -21.08 -6.41
C SER A 219 1.67 -21.80 -7.72
N TYR A 220 1.35 -21.06 -8.78
CA TYR A 220 1.05 -21.66 -10.08
C TYR A 220 2.34 -21.89 -10.89
N PRO A 221 2.38 -22.94 -11.72
CA PRO A 221 3.54 -23.25 -12.57
C PRO A 221 3.59 -22.32 -13.80
N ILE A 222 3.73 -21.02 -13.56
CA ILE A 222 3.80 -19.98 -14.59
C ILE A 222 5.25 -19.84 -15.07
N PHE A 223 5.44 -19.89 -16.39
CA PHE A 223 6.74 -19.72 -17.03
C PHE A 223 7.21 -18.27 -17.01
N SER A 224 6.33 -17.34 -17.39
CA SER A 224 6.59 -15.91 -17.33
C SER A 224 5.40 -15.13 -16.80
N LEU A 225 5.67 -14.15 -15.93
CA LEU A 225 4.70 -13.15 -15.51
C LEU A 225 5.13 -11.79 -16.05
N GLY A 226 4.20 -11.06 -16.64
CA GLY A 226 4.53 -9.80 -17.27
C GLY A 226 3.37 -8.84 -17.42
N LEU A 227 3.64 -7.80 -18.21
CA LEU A 227 2.71 -6.72 -18.47
C LEU A 227 2.55 -6.51 -19.97
N ASN A 228 1.31 -6.32 -20.40
CA ASN A 228 0.98 -5.94 -21.76
C ASN A 228 -0.23 -4.99 -21.81
N CYS A 229 -0.32 -4.24 -22.91
CA CYS A 229 -1.41 -3.32 -23.20
C CYS A 229 -1.63 -2.21 -22.14
N ALA A 230 -2.71 -1.43 -22.30
CA ALA A 230 -3.17 -0.23 -21.58
C ALA A 230 -2.19 0.96 -21.48
N THR A 231 -0.92 0.69 -21.23
CA THR A 231 0.09 1.70 -20.94
C THR A 231 1.31 1.56 -21.84
N GLY A 232 2.08 2.65 -21.94
CA GLY A 232 3.36 2.64 -22.62
C GLY A 232 4.45 2.02 -21.74
N PRO A 233 5.66 1.85 -22.29
CA PRO A 233 6.75 1.26 -21.52
C PRO A 233 7.15 2.13 -20.32
N LYS A 234 6.99 3.47 -20.38
CA LYS A 234 7.37 4.37 -19.28
C LYS A 234 6.56 4.08 -18.01
N GLU A 235 5.25 3.93 -18.16
CA GLU A 235 4.32 3.67 -17.06
C GLU A 235 4.51 2.28 -16.44
N MET A 236 4.96 1.29 -17.23
CA MET A 236 5.24 -0.08 -16.76
C MET A 236 6.49 -0.20 -15.88
N THR A 237 7.40 0.78 -15.91
CA THR A 237 8.73 0.71 -15.25
C THR A 237 8.69 0.23 -13.79
N LYS A 238 7.85 0.85 -12.95
CA LYS A 238 7.77 0.51 -11.51
C LYS A 238 7.26 -0.90 -11.27
N HIS A 239 6.35 -1.37 -12.12
CA HIS A 239 5.77 -2.70 -12.01
C HIS A 239 6.74 -3.77 -12.48
N ILE A 240 7.50 -3.51 -13.55
CA ILE A 240 8.61 -4.38 -13.99
C ILE A 240 9.72 -4.44 -12.94
N GLU A 241 10.08 -3.31 -12.31
CA GLU A 241 11.02 -3.29 -11.19
C GLU A 241 10.53 -4.15 -10.02
N HIS A 242 9.25 -4.04 -9.65
CA HIS A 242 8.66 -4.88 -8.61
C HIS A 242 8.71 -6.37 -8.98
N LEU A 243 8.35 -6.73 -10.22
CA LEU A 243 8.47 -8.11 -10.71
C LEU A 243 9.93 -8.58 -10.69
N SER A 244 10.89 -7.75 -11.09
CA SER A 244 12.32 -8.09 -11.07
C SER A 244 12.80 -8.49 -9.68
N ASN A 245 12.28 -7.84 -8.64
CA ASN A 245 12.68 -8.09 -7.26
C ASN A 245 11.90 -9.23 -6.59
N ASN A 246 10.64 -9.46 -6.98
CA ASN A 246 9.73 -10.34 -6.24
C ASN A 246 9.25 -11.58 -7.02
N TRP A 247 9.55 -11.68 -8.31
CA TRP A 247 9.13 -12.81 -9.15
C TRP A 247 10.33 -13.69 -9.55
N PRO A 248 10.38 -14.96 -9.13
CA PRO A 248 11.53 -15.85 -9.36
C PRO A 248 11.64 -16.34 -10.81
N GLN A 249 10.52 -16.43 -11.54
CA GLN A 249 10.47 -16.96 -12.91
C GLN A 249 10.68 -15.84 -13.93
N LYS A 250 10.50 -16.14 -15.22
CA LYS A 250 10.77 -15.20 -16.31
C LYS A 250 9.84 -13.99 -16.27
N ILE A 251 10.32 -12.85 -16.75
CA ILE A 251 9.53 -11.61 -16.85
C ILE A 251 9.28 -11.27 -18.31
N SER A 252 8.02 -11.00 -18.66
CA SER A 252 7.63 -10.51 -19.97
C SER A 252 7.19 -9.03 -19.95
N CYS A 253 7.47 -8.29 -21.03
CA CYS A 253 7.01 -6.90 -21.19
C CYS A 253 6.65 -6.61 -22.65
N VAL A 254 5.36 -6.41 -22.92
CA VAL A 254 4.81 -6.22 -24.27
C VAL A 254 4.00 -4.90 -24.31
N PRO A 255 4.68 -3.75 -24.28
CA PRO A 255 4.01 -2.45 -24.16
C PRO A 255 3.31 -2.02 -25.46
N ASN A 256 2.35 -1.10 -25.34
CA ASN A 256 1.81 -0.39 -26.51
C ASN A 256 2.86 0.57 -27.10
N ALA A 257 2.68 0.95 -28.37
CA ALA A 257 3.42 2.04 -29.01
C ALA A 257 2.96 3.43 -28.49
N GLY A 258 2.93 3.60 -27.16
CA GLY A 258 2.39 4.75 -26.46
C GLY A 258 0.90 4.64 -26.20
N LEU A 259 0.33 5.68 -25.59
CA LEU A 259 -1.11 5.77 -25.39
C LEU A 259 -1.81 6.11 -26.71
N PRO A 260 -2.96 5.48 -27.03
CA PRO A 260 -3.71 5.79 -28.24
C PRO A 260 -4.17 7.25 -28.23
N ILE A 261 -4.02 7.93 -29.36
CA ILE A 261 -4.54 9.27 -29.60
C ILE A 261 -5.50 9.23 -30.79
N LEU A 262 -6.58 9.99 -30.71
CA LEU A 262 -7.52 10.11 -31.82
C LEU A 262 -7.05 11.23 -32.76
N VAL A 263 -6.64 10.87 -33.98
CA VAL A 263 -6.21 11.79 -35.03
C VAL A 263 -7.16 11.61 -36.22
N GLU A 264 -7.91 12.65 -36.59
CA GLU A 264 -8.88 12.62 -37.70
C GLU A 264 -9.93 11.48 -37.60
N GLY A 265 -10.33 11.11 -36.38
CA GLY A 265 -11.27 10.01 -36.15
C GLY A 265 -10.67 8.61 -36.26
N ARG A 266 -9.35 8.50 -36.44
CA ARG A 266 -8.58 7.25 -36.41
C ARG A 266 -7.73 7.18 -35.15
N THR A 267 -7.56 5.97 -34.62
CA THR A 267 -6.67 5.74 -33.48
C THR A 267 -5.24 5.62 -33.96
N GLU A 268 -4.38 6.53 -33.55
CA GLU A 268 -2.94 6.50 -33.82
C GLU A 268 -2.12 6.27 -32.54
N PHE A 269 -0.96 5.64 -32.69
CA PHE A 269 -0.04 5.35 -31.60
C PHE A 269 1.28 6.12 -31.83
N PRO A 270 1.62 7.09 -30.97
CA PRO A 270 2.64 8.08 -31.30
C PRO A 270 4.09 7.64 -31.05
N LEU A 271 4.31 6.56 -30.29
CA LEU A 271 5.66 6.14 -29.90
C LEU A 271 6.39 5.54 -31.10
N GLN A 272 7.58 6.05 -31.39
CA GLN A 272 8.39 5.62 -32.52
C GLN A 272 9.19 4.34 -32.21
N PRO A 273 9.57 3.55 -33.23
CA PRO A 273 10.34 2.32 -33.08
C PRO A 273 11.60 2.45 -32.22
N SER A 274 12.38 3.50 -32.42
CA SER A 274 13.63 3.73 -31.67
C SER A 274 13.39 4.00 -30.18
N SER A 275 12.37 4.80 -29.85
CA SER A 275 12.06 5.16 -28.46
C SER A 275 11.47 3.99 -27.67
N LEU A 276 10.65 3.16 -28.32
CA LEU A 276 10.15 1.92 -27.72
C LEU A 276 11.30 0.96 -27.45
N ALA A 277 12.17 0.76 -28.45
CA ALA A 277 13.36 -0.07 -28.35
C ALA A 277 14.28 0.39 -27.21
N GLU A 278 14.64 1.67 -27.15
CA GLU A 278 15.49 2.23 -26.09
C GLU A 278 14.94 1.95 -24.67
N THR A 279 13.63 2.14 -24.47
CA THR A 279 13.02 1.91 -23.16
C THR A 279 12.97 0.42 -22.81
N VAL A 280 12.61 -0.46 -23.74
CA VAL A 280 12.63 -1.92 -23.52
C VAL A 280 14.06 -2.42 -23.30
N GLY A 281 15.04 -1.90 -24.04
CA GLY A 281 16.46 -2.20 -23.85
C GLY A 281 16.93 -1.88 -22.42
N SER A 282 16.50 -0.74 -21.88
CA SER A 282 16.77 -0.40 -20.48
C SER A 282 16.20 -1.42 -19.49
N PHE A 283 15.04 -2.04 -19.79
CA PHE A 283 14.45 -3.06 -18.92
C PHE A 283 15.22 -4.38 -18.97
N VAL A 284 15.79 -4.73 -20.13
CA VAL A 284 16.67 -5.90 -20.26
C VAL A 284 17.96 -5.72 -19.44
N GLU A 285 18.56 -4.54 -19.49
CA GLU A 285 19.82 -4.23 -18.79
C GLU A 285 19.64 -3.96 -17.28
N GLN A 286 18.53 -3.34 -16.86
CA GLN A 286 18.34 -2.93 -15.47
C GLN A 286 17.52 -3.92 -14.65
N PHE A 287 16.50 -4.52 -15.27
CA PHE A 287 15.52 -5.37 -14.61
C PHE A 287 15.57 -6.83 -15.10
N GLY A 288 16.45 -7.15 -16.05
CA GLY A 288 16.62 -8.53 -16.52
C GLY A 288 15.37 -9.12 -17.16
N VAL A 289 14.61 -8.31 -17.92
CA VAL A 289 13.44 -8.78 -18.69
C VAL A 289 13.87 -9.87 -19.67
N ASP A 290 13.09 -10.96 -19.71
CA ASP A 290 13.42 -12.18 -20.44
C ASP A 290 12.74 -12.26 -21.81
N ILE A 291 11.52 -11.71 -21.90
CA ILE A 291 10.67 -11.78 -23.09
C ILE A 291 10.08 -10.40 -23.33
N PHE A 292 10.14 -9.89 -24.56
CA PHE A 292 9.56 -8.59 -24.87
C PHE A 292 9.06 -8.52 -26.30
N GLY A 293 8.11 -7.63 -26.58
CA GLY A 293 7.50 -7.50 -27.89
C GLY A 293 6.74 -6.20 -28.03
N GLY A 294 5.72 -6.20 -28.88
CA GLY A 294 4.85 -5.05 -29.08
C GLY A 294 3.37 -5.39 -29.02
N CYS A 295 2.59 -4.59 -28.30
CA CYS A 295 1.13 -4.68 -28.31
C CYS A 295 0.55 -3.63 -29.28
N CYS A 296 -0.57 -2.99 -28.94
CA CYS A 296 -1.29 -2.08 -29.83
C CYS A 296 -0.40 -0.97 -30.41
N GLY A 297 -0.49 -0.78 -31.74
CA GLY A 297 0.24 0.24 -32.47
C GLY A 297 1.68 -0.12 -32.88
N THR A 298 2.17 -1.29 -32.46
CA THR A 298 3.51 -1.73 -32.86
C THR A 298 3.50 -2.36 -34.26
N THR A 299 4.59 -2.13 -35.00
CA THR A 299 4.73 -2.51 -36.41
C THR A 299 5.98 -3.37 -36.62
N THR A 300 6.17 -3.93 -37.81
CA THR A 300 7.39 -4.67 -38.18
C THR A 300 8.67 -3.84 -37.99
N GLU A 301 8.61 -2.52 -38.14
CA GLU A 301 9.76 -1.63 -37.86
C GLU A 301 10.10 -1.60 -36.36
N HIS A 302 9.08 -1.57 -35.48
CA HIS A 302 9.28 -1.68 -34.04
C HIS A 302 9.95 -3.01 -33.68
N ILE A 303 9.41 -4.11 -34.21
CA ILE A 303 9.93 -5.45 -33.97
C ILE A 303 11.37 -5.60 -34.47
N SER A 304 11.71 -5.03 -35.62
CA SER A 304 13.09 -5.05 -36.12
C SER A 304 14.06 -4.34 -35.18
N LYS A 305 13.66 -3.22 -34.56
CA LYS A 305 14.49 -2.54 -33.55
C LYS A 305 14.61 -3.36 -32.26
N LEU A 306 13.55 -4.02 -31.82
CA LEU A 306 13.58 -4.94 -30.66
C LEU A 306 14.44 -6.19 -30.92
N ALA A 307 14.38 -6.76 -32.12
CA ALA A 307 15.23 -7.88 -32.54
C ALA A 307 16.72 -7.53 -32.46
N ASN A 308 17.09 -6.31 -32.86
CA ASN A 308 18.46 -5.83 -32.72
C ASN A 308 18.90 -5.74 -31.24
N ILE A 309 18.01 -5.34 -30.34
CA ILE A 309 18.29 -5.29 -28.89
C ILE A 309 18.59 -6.68 -28.33
N SER A 310 17.76 -7.68 -28.67
CA SER A 310 17.97 -9.07 -28.22
C SER A 310 19.34 -9.62 -28.66
N GLN A 311 19.86 -9.16 -29.80
CA GLN A 311 21.16 -9.59 -30.31
C GLN A 311 22.35 -8.82 -29.70
N THR A 312 22.17 -7.56 -29.32
CA THR A 312 23.28 -6.68 -28.89
C THR A 312 23.40 -6.54 -27.38
N LEU A 313 22.30 -6.62 -26.64
CA LEU A 313 22.31 -6.41 -25.20
C LEU A 313 22.45 -7.72 -24.42
N GLN A 314 23.18 -7.67 -23.32
CA GLN A 314 23.24 -8.77 -22.36
C GLN A 314 22.19 -8.56 -21.27
N ARG A 315 21.34 -9.56 -21.06
CA ARG A 315 20.36 -9.58 -19.97
C ARG A 315 21.06 -9.54 -18.62
N LYS A 316 20.63 -8.62 -17.74
CA LYS A 316 21.08 -8.63 -16.35
C LYS A 316 20.64 -9.90 -15.64
N ARG A 317 21.57 -10.53 -14.93
CA ARG A 317 21.23 -11.61 -14.00
C ARG A 317 20.46 -11.02 -12.81
N ARG A 318 19.25 -11.51 -12.56
CA ARG A 318 18.46 -11.12 -11.40
C ARG A 318 18.94 -11.90 -10.17
N ASP A 319 19.31 -11.18 -9.13
CA ASP A 319 19.60 -11.74 -7.81
C ASP A 319 18.29 -11.76 -7.03
N PHE A 320 17.62 -12.92 -7.04
CA PHE A 320 16.37 -13.12 -6.33
C PHE A 320 16.66 -13.56 -4.88
N SER A 321 16.28 -12.75 -3.90
CA SER A 321 16.54 -12.99 -2.47
C SER A 321 15.44 -13.77 -1.74
N GLY A 322 14.44 -14.28 -2.46
CA GLY A 322 13.22 -14.86 -1.87
C GLY A 322 12.04 -13.89 -1.89
N TRP A 323 10.83 -14.41 -1.70
CA TRP A 323 9.62 -13.61 -1.50
C TRP A 323 9.21 -13.63 -0.02
N GLU A 324 8.44 -12.63 0.39
CA GLU A 324 7.82 -12.64 1.72
C GLU A 324 6.61 -13.60 1.73
N ALA A 325 6.58 -14.48 2.74
CA ALA A 325 5.45 -15.37 2.97
C ALA A 325 4.21 -14.56 3.36
N GLY A 326 3.08 -14.83 2.71
CA GLY A 326 1.88 -14.03 2.86
C GLY A 326 0.71 -14.49 2.01
N CYS A 327 -0.46 -13.92 2.27
CA CYS A 327 -1.71 -14.03 1.53
C CYS A 327 -2.07 -12.71 0.84
N SER A 328 -3.19 -12.65 0.11
CA SER A 328 -3.63 -11.41 -0.52
C SER A 328 -5.16 -11.34 -0.60
N SER A 329 -5.68 -10.12 -0.53
CA SER A 329 -7.06 -9.82 -0.92
C SER A 329 -7.12 -9.66 -2.44
N LEU A 330 -8.26 -9.19 -2.96
CA LEU A 330 -8.33 -8.77 -4.36
C LEU A 330 -7.41 -7.56 -4.65
N TYR A 331 -7.06 -6.77 -3.63
CA TYR A 331 -6.42 -5.46 -3.80
C TYR A 331 -4.93 -5.48 -3.49
N SER A 332 -4.56 -6.02 -2.32
CA SER A 332 -3.21 -5.89 -1.77
C SER A 332 -2.73 -7.19 -1.08
N PRO A 333 -1.40 -7.39 -0.98
CA PRO A 333 -0.82 -8.51 -0.23
C PRO A 333 -0.77 -8.23 1.29
N MET A 334 -0.70 -9.28 2.07
CA MET A 334 -0.53 -9.27 3.53
C MET A 334 0.46 -10.36 3.95
N ASN A 335 1.53 -9.97 4.63
CA ASN A 335 2.55 -10.91 5.08
C ASN A 335 2.07 -11.73 6.29
N TYR A 336 2.50 -12.98 6.40
CA TYR A 336 2.18 -13.82 7.57
C TYR A 336 3.00 -13.43 8.80
N ARG A 337 4.25 -12.99 8.61
CA ARG A 337 5.11 -12.53 9.71
C ARG A 337 5.01 -11.02 9.81
N GLN A 338 4.51 -10.55 10.95
CA GLN A 338 4.30 -9.13 11.26
C GLN A 338 5.44 -8.65 12.17
N GLU A 339 5.99 -7.45 11.95
CA GLU A 339 7.14 -6.97 12.74
C GLU A 339 6.79 -6.56 14.18
N GLN A 340 5.58 -6.02 14.37
CA GLN A 340 5.16 -5.41 15.65
C GLN A 340 4.07 -6.20 16.39
N SER A 341 3.60 -7.31 15.80
CA SER A 341 2.51 -8.14 16.33
C SER A 341 2.57 -9.55 15.72
N LEU A 342 1.55 -10.37 15.96
CA LEU A 342 1.27 -11.59 15.22
C LEU A 342 0.25 -11.32 14.08
N PHE A 343 0.08 -12.27 13.18
CA PHE A 343 -0.99 -12.22 12.17
C PHE A 343 -2.36 -12.49 12.83
N ILE A 344 -3.16 -11.44 12.97
CA ILE A 344 -4.44 -11.49 13.69
C ILE A 344 -5.54 -11.91 12.72
N VAL A 345 -6.22 -13.01 13.01
CA VAL A 345 -7.37 -13.48 12.25
C VAL A 345 -8.65 -13.20 13.06
N GLY A 346 -9.55 -12.37 12.53
CA GLY A 346 -10.78 -11.96 13.21
C GLY A 346 -11.80 -13.09 13.28
N GLU A 347 -12.21 -13.50 14.49
CA GLU A 347 -13.05 -14.68 14.75
C GLU A 347 -14.58 -14.46 14.65
N ARG A 348 -15.06 -13.22 14.47
CA ARG A 348 -16.48 -12.88 14.74
C ARG A 348 -17.43 -13.23 13.60
N MET A 349 -16.94 -13.49 12.39
CA MET A 349 -17.77 -13.94 11.26
C MET A 349 -17.93 -15.46 11.26
N ASN A 350 -18.34 -15.99 12.41
CA ASN A 350 -18.42 -17.42 12.65
C ASN A 350 -19.82 -17.81 13.15
N ALA A 351 -20.55 -18.62 12.40
CA ALA A 351 -21.93 -19.01 12.72
C ALA A 351 -22.02 -19.92 13.97
N SER A 352 -20.94 -20.63 14.29
CA SER A 352 -20.83 -21.49 15.47
C SER A 352 -20.40 -20.70 16.72
N GLY A 353 -19.49 -19.74 16.58
CA GLY A 353 -18.89 -18.98 17.68
C GLY A 353 -19.56 -17.64 18.01
N SER A 354 -20.23 -17.00 17.05
CA SER A 354 -20.78 -15.65 17.17
C SER A 354 -22.31 -15.64 17.09
N ARG A 355 -22.97 -15.40 18.23
CA ARG A 355 -24.44 -15.26 18.30
C ARG A 355 -24.96 -14.16 17.36
N LYS A 356 -24.21 -13.06 17.24
CA LYS A 356 -24.56 -11.94 16.36
C LYS A 356 -24.51 -12.40 14.90
N PHE A 357 -23.42 -13.02 14.46
CA PHE A 357 -23.29 -13.48 13.08
C PHE A 357 -24.30 -14.56 12.72
N LYS A 358 -24.51 -15.55 13.61
CA LYS A 358 -25.55 -16.58 13.43
C LYS A 358 -26.95 -15.99 13.21
N ARG A 359 -27.30 -14.95 13.97
CA ARG A 359 -28.57 -14.22 13.80
C ARG A 359 -28.63 -13.53 12.44
N LEU A 360 -27.57 -12.79 12.06
CA LEU A 360 -27.51 -12.08 10.78
C LEU A 360 -27.57 -13.03 9.57
N LEU A 361 -26.91 -14.19 9.66
CA LEU A 361 -26.98 -15.24 8.66
C LEU A 361 -28.39 -15.80 8.54
N GLY A 362 -29.08 -16.01 9.66
CA GLY A 362 -30.48 -16.46 9.67
C GLY A 362 -31.47 -15.41 9.14
N GLU A 363 -31.19 -14.12 9.33
CA GLU A 363 -31.95 -12.98 8.81
C GLU A 363 -31.58 -12.61 7.36
N GLU A 364 -30.55 -13.24 6.79
CA GLU A 364 -29.97 -12.92 5.46
C GLU A 364 -29.54 -11.46 5.31
N ASN A 365 -29.18 -10.81 6.43
CA ASN A 365 -28.77 -9.40 6.46
C ASN A 365 -27.29 -9.24 6.12
N VAL A 366 -27.00 -9.28 4.82
CA VAL A 366 -25.64 -9.15 4.27
C VAL A 366 -24.98 -7.83 4.65
N ASP A 367 -25.71 -6.71 4.65
CA ASP A 367 -25.15 -5.39 4.95
C ASP A 367 -24.56 -5.30 6.36
N GLU A 368 -25.28 -5.83 7.36
CA GLU A 368 -24.75 -5.90 8.73
C GLU A 368 -23.60 -6.89 8.88
N MET A 369 -23.57 -7.99 8.10
CA MET A 369 -22.43 -8.91 8.06
C MET A 369 -21.18 -8.21 7.51
N ILE A 370 -21.32 -7.41 6.45
CA ILE A 370 -20.21 -6.60 5.92
C ILE A 370 -19.77 -5.51 6.90
N SER A 371 -20.72 -4.88 7.61
CA SER A 371 -20.39 -3.93 8.67
C SER A 371 -19.58 -4.59 9.80
N LEU A 372 -19.92 -5.83 10.16
CA LEU A 372 -19.16 -6.64 11.12
C LEU A 372 -17.75 -6.98 10.59
N ALA A 373 -17.62 -7.32 9.31
CA ALA A 373 -16.32 -7.55 8.67
C ALA A 373 -15.43 -6.29 8.74
N LYS A 374 -15.95 -5.13 8.31
CA LYS A 374 -15.25 -3.83 8.36
C LYS A 374 -14.90 -3.41 9.79
N GLN A 375 -15.76 -3.73 10.76
CA GLN A 375 -15.49 -3.48 12.18
C GLN A 375 -14.24 -4.26 12.64
N GLN A 376 -14.13 -5.54 12.31
CA GLN A 376 -12.98 -6.35 12.70
C GLN A 376 -11.67 -5.85 12.09
N VAL A 377 -11.70 -5.39 10.84
CA VAL A 377 -10.53 -4.77 10.20
C VAL A 377 -10.11 -3.50 10.95
N ARG A 378 -11.05 -2.62 11.32
CA ARG A 378 -10.77 -1.44 12.15
C ARG A 378 -10.26 -1.79 13.55
N GLU A 379 -10.66 -2.94 14.09
CA GLU A 379 -10.17 -3.49 15.36
C GLU A 379 -8.78 -4.17 15.23
N GLY A 380 -8.17 -4.13 14.04
CA GLY A 380 -6.79 -4.60 13.80
C GLY A 380 -6.67 -6.02 13.24
N ALA A 381 -7.74 -6.62 12.70
CA ALA A 381 -7.65 -7.91 12.03
C ALA A 381 -6.87 -7.82 10.71
N SER A 382 -5.82 -8.63 10.57
CA SER A 382 -5.03 -8.77 9.34
C SER A 382 -5.69 -9.69 8.31
N CYS A 383 -6.62 -10.55 8.77
CA CYS A 383 -7.39 -11.48 7.96
C CYS A 383 -8.73 -11.76 8.65
N LEU A 384 -9.77 -12.14 7.89
CA LEU A 384 -11.08 -12.48 8.43
C LEU A 384 -11.35 -13.97 8.32
N ASP A 385 -11.64 -14.62 9.44
CA ASP A 385 -12.15 -16.00 9.49
C ASP A 385 -13.65 -15.99 9.19
N ILE A 386 -14.07 -16.75 8.17
CA ILE A 386 -15.46 -16.81 7.70
C ILE A 386 -15.95 -18.25 7.83
N ASN A 387 -16.80 -18.49 8.82
CA ASN A 387 -17.46 -19.78 9.04
C ASN A 387 -18.98 -19.63 8.93
N VAL A 388 -19.58 -20.35 7.98
CA VAL A 388 -21.04 -20.37 7.75
C VAL A 388 -21.69 -21.69 8.14
N ASP A 389 -20.92 -22.61 8.73
CA ASP A 389 -21.39 -23.97 8.99
C ASP A 389 -22.56 -23.97 9.98
N THR A 390 -23.74 -24.35 9.47
CA THR A 390 -24.94 -24.58 10.28
C THR A 390 -25.66 -25.84 9.82
N THR A 391 -26.43 -26.49 10.70
CA THR A 391 -27.14 -27.74 10.38
C THR A 391 -28.43 -27.54 9.58
N ALA A 392 -28.88 -26.29 9.40
CA ALA A 392 -30.22 -25.97 8.91
C ALA A 392 -30.22 -25.20 7.58
N ARG A 393 -29.04 -24.93 6.99
CA ARG A 393 -28.89 -24.11 5.78
C ARG A 393 -27.96 -24.79 4.77
N ASP A 394 -27.97 -24.25 3.56
CA ASP A 394 -27.01 -24.61 2.52
C ASP A 394 -25.72 -23.82 2.72
N ASN A 395 -24.77 -24.43 3.42
CA ASN A 395 -23.50 -23.79 3.77
C ASN A 395 -22.70 -23.39 2.53
N ALA A 396 -22.75 -24.15 1.44
CA ALA A 396 -22.01 -23.83 0.22
C ALA A 396 -22.56 -22.57 -0.45
N LYS A 397 -23.90 -22.45 -0.54
CA LYS A 397 -24.55 -21.24 -1.05
C LYS A 397 -24.30 -20.02 -0.17
N ASP A 398 -24.37 -20.18 1.15
CA ASP A 398 -24.12 -19.09 2.09
C ASP A 398 -22.66 -18.61 2.02
N MET A 399 -21.69 -19.55 1.93
CA MET A 399 -20.28 -19.23 1.79
C MET A 399 -20.01 -18.45 0.50
N ALA A 400 -20.53 -18.93 -0.64
CA ALA A 400 -20.40 -18.24 -1.92
C ALA A 400 -20.93 -16.80 -1.85
N THR A 401 -22.14 -16.63 -1.30
CA THR A 401 -22.79 -15.32 -1.18
C THR A 401 -22.00 -14.36 -0.30
N ILE A 402 -21.51 -14.82 0.86
CA ILE A 402 -20.78 -13.96 1.79
C ILE A 402 -19.41 -13.59 1.24
N VAL A 403 -18.65 -14.58 0.74
CA VAL A 403 -17.30 -14.36 0.21
C VAL A 403 -17.35 -13.39 -0.96
N GLN A 404 -18.30 -13.56 -1.88
CA GLN A 404 -18.53 -12.65 -3.01
C GLN A 404 -18.68 -11.18 -2.57
N GLN A 405 -19.36 -10.92 -1.46
CA GLN A 405 -19.61 -9.58 -0.97
C GLN A 405 -18.42 -9.02 -0.19
N VAL A 406 -17.78 -9.85 0.63
CA VAL A 406 -16.63 -9.47 1.46
C VAL A 406 -15.44 -9.08 0.60
N VAL A 407 -15.07 -9.90 -0.39
CA VAL A 407 -13.85 -9.66 -1.20
C VAL A 407 -13.90 -8.37 -2.04
N ARG A 408 -15.09 -7.82 -2.29
CA ARG A 408 -15.30 -6.56 -3.04
C ARG A 408 -15.35 -5.32 -2.15
N GLN A 409 -15.48 -5.51 -0.84
CA GLN A 409 -15.77 -4.42 0.10
C GLN A 409 -14.76 -4.33 1.24
N VAL A 410 -13.89 -5.33 1.37
CA VAL A 410 -12.87 -5.45 2.41
C VAL A 410 -11.53 -5.68 1.73
N ASP A 411 -10.52 -4.97 2.21
CA ASP A 411 -9.16 -4.94 1.67
C ASP A 411 -8.22 -5.99 2.30
N VAL A 412 -8.63 -6.67 3.36
CA VAL A 412 -7.86 -7.76 3.97
C VAL A 412 -8.19 -9.13 3.37
N PRO A 413 -7.23 -10.08 3.36
CA PRO A 413 -7.46 -11.46 2.93
C PRO A 413 -8.48 -12.21 3.80
N ILE A 414 -8.99 -13.32 3.29
CA ILE A 414 -9.97 -14.16 4.00
C ILE A 414 -9.43 -15.55 4.31
N MET A 415 -9.85 -16.08 5.45
CA MET A 415 -9.67 -17.45 5.90
C MET A 415 -11.03 -18.13 5.86
N LEU A 416 -11.20 -19.10 4.97
CA LEU A 416 -12.48 -19.81 4.78
C LEU A 416 -12.53 -20.98 5.74
N ASP A 417 -13.49 -20.95 6.68
CA ASP A 417 -13.62 -21.94 7.74
C ASP A 417 -14.83 -22.88 7.51
N SER A 418 -14.55 -24.15 7.21
CA SER A 418 -15.55 -25.22 7.11
C SER A 418 -14.91 -26.60 7.10
N THR A 419 -15.65 -27.59 7.59
CA THR A 419 -15.28 -29.02 7.50
C THR A 419 -15.65 -29.69 6.18
N GLN A 420 -16.41 -28.98 5.32
CA GLN A 420 -16.96 -29.50 4.07
C GLN A 420 -16.22 -28.94 2.86
N LEU A 421 -15.67 -29.84 2.02
CA LEU A 421 -14.94 -29.46 0.80
C LEU A 421 -15.76 -28.58 -0.13
N VAL A 422 -17.04 -28.94 -0.33
CA VAL A 422 -17.97 -28.20 -1.21
C VAL A 422 -18.20 -26.76 -0.74
N THR A 423 -18.18 -26.52 0.57
CA THR A 423 -18.36 -25.19 1.16
C THR A 423 -17.11 -24.34 0.94
N ILE A 424 -15.92 -24.90 1.18
CA ILE A 424 -14.65 -24.22 0.93
C ILE A 424 -14.49 -23.89 -0.57
N GLU A 425 -14.75 -24.86 -1.45
CA GLU A 425 -14.66 -24.65 -2.90
C GLU A 425 -15.61 -23.55 -3.37
N ALA A 426 -16.84 -23.51 -2.85
CA ALA A 426 -17.81 -22.47 -3.15
C ALA A 426 -17.29 -21.06 -2.81
N GLY A 427 -16.61 -20.90 -1.67
CA GLY A 427 -15.94 -19.64 -1.32
C GLY A 427 -14.74 -19.32 -2.21
N LEU A 428 -13.88 -20.30 -2.48
CA LEU A 428 -12.67 -20.12 -3.29
C LEU A 428 -12.98 -19.71 -4.74
N LYS A 429 -14.11 -20.19 -5.29
CA LYS A 429 -14.61 -19.78 -6.62
C LYS A 429 -14.93 -18.29 -6.75
N HIS A 430 -14.98 -17.55 -5.64
CA HIS A 430 -15.20 -16.10 -5.62
C HIS A 430 -14.00 -15.29 -5.09
N ALA A 431 -12.92 -15.94 -4.65
CA ALA A 431 -11.78 -15.28 -4.03
C ALA A 431 -10.60 -15.11 -5.00
N GLY A 432 -10.44 -13.92 -5.57
CA GLY A 432 -9.36 -13.62 -6.52
C GLY A 432 -7.96 -13.61 -5.90
N GLY A 433 -7.83 -13.09 -4.68
CA GLY A 433 -6.57 -13.09 -3.91
C GLY A 433 -6.17 -14.48 -3.41
N LYS A 434 -5.06 -14.57 -2.69
CA LYS A 434 -4.63 -15.79 -2.01
C LYS A 434 -5.34 -15.93 -0.66
N SER A 435 -6.33 -16.82 -0.60
CA SER A 435 -7.07 -17.14 0.62
C SER A 435 -6.34 -18.20 1.47
N ILE A 436 -6.82 -18.40 2.70
CA ILE A 436 -6.39 -19.47 3.59
C ILE A 436 -7.56 -20.44 3.81
N ILE A 437 -7.33 -21.74 3.69
CA ILE A 437 -8.32 -22.78 3.99
C ILE A 437 -8.19 -23.18 5.46
N ASN A 438 -9.27 -23.05 6.23
CA ASN A 438 -9.39 -23.46 7.62
C ASN A 438 -10.50 -24.54 7.71
N SER A 439 -10.24 -25.76 8.15
CA SER A 439 -8.95 -26.44 8.27
C SER A 439 -9.06 -27.85 7.70
N THR A 440 -7.95 -28.57 7.67
CA THR A 440 -7.91 -30.01 7.40
C THR A 440 -7.19 -30.75 8.53
N ASN A 441 -7.33 -32.07 8.58
CA ASN A 441 -6.68 -32.95 9.56
C ASN A 441 -6.71 -34.41 9.08
N PHE A 442 -6.23 -35.34 9.89
CA PHE A 442 -6.20 -36.78 9.59
C PHE A 442 -7.32 -37.58 10.26
N GLU A 443 -8.35 -36.97 10.87
CA GLU A 443 -9.43 -37.67 11.59
C GLU A 443 -10.16 -38.70 10.70
N GLU A 444 -10.47 -38.34 9.46
CA GLU A 444 -11.09 -39.21 8.46
C GLU A 444 -10.06 -39.88 7.52
N GLY A 445 -8.81 -39.91 7.95
CA GLY A 445 -7.67 -40.44 7.21
C GLY A 445 -7.15 -39.54 6.09
N GLU A 446 -6.11 -40.03 5.42
CA GLU A 446 -5.33 -39.25 4.46
C GLU A 446 -6.11 -38.77 3.23
N LYS A 447 -7.17 -39.49 2.83
CA LYS A 447 -7.93 -39.16 1.61
C LYS A 447 -8.64 -37.82 1.70
N LYS A 448 -9.20 -37.48 2.87
CA LYS A 448 -9.87 -36.19 3.08
C LYS A 448 -8.84 -35.07 3.12
N PHE A 449 -7.74 -35.27 3.85
CA PHE A 449 -6.59 -34.38 3.86
C PHE A 449 -6.07 -34.07 2.44
N ASP A 450 -5.89 -35.11 1.63
CA ASP A 450 -5.41 -34.98 0.25
C ASP A 450 -6.36 -34.17 -0.63
N SER A 451 -7.67 -34.32 -0.42
CA SER A 451 -8.68 -33.56 -1.14
C SER A 451 -8.60 -32.06 -0.84
N PHE A 452 -8.36 -31.68 0.42
CA PHE A 452 -8.16 -30.28 0.79
C PHE A 452 -6.84 -29.72 0.25
N CYS A 453 -5.75 -30.51 0.28
CA CYS A 453 -4.47 -30.11 -0.32
C CYS A 453 -4.58 -29.92 -1.84
N HIS A 454 -5.32 -30.79 -2.51
CA HIS A 454 -5.61 -30.67 -3.93
C HIS A 454 -6.39 -29.38 -4.23
N LEU A 455 -7.40 -29.06 -3.43
CA LEU A 455 -8.16 -27.81 -3.54
C LEU A 455 -7.27 -26.57 -3.32
N ALA A 456 -6.41 -26.61 -2.30
CA ALA A 456 -5.44 -25.55 -2.03
C ALA A 456 -4.54 -25.29 -3.25
N ARG A 457 -4.09 -26.35 -3.93
CA ARG A 457 -3.27 -26.25 -5.15
C ARG A 457 -4.03 -25.67 -6.34
N ILE A 458 -5.28 -26.08 -6.56
CA ILE A 458 -6.12 -25.54 -7.65
C ILE A 458 -6.30 -24.02 -7.50
N TYR A 459 -6.61 -23.55 -6.30
CA TYR A 459 -6.95 -22.14 -6.06
C TYR A 459 -5.76 -21.26 -5.61
N GLY A 460 -4.59 -21.88 -5.41
CA GLY A 460 -3.39 -21.21 -4.90
C GLY A 460 -3.57 -20.67 -3.48
N ALA A 461 -4.24 -21.44 -2.61
CA ALA A 461 -4.56 -21.08 -1.24
C ALA A 461 -3.55 -21.68 -0.24
N ALA A 462 -3.37 -21.01 0.90
CA ALA A 462 -2.70 -21.58 2.06
C ALA A 462 -3.63 -22.52 2.84
N ILE A 463 -3.10 -23.34 3.74
CA ILE A 463 -3.88 -24.36 4.45
C ILE A 463 -3.57 -24.42 5.94
N VAL A 464 -4.62 -24.43 6.77
CA VAL A 464 -4.55 -24.71 8.20
C VAL A 464 -4.75 -26.20 8.43
N ILE A 465 -3.83 -26.82 9.17
CA ILE A 465 -3.84 -28.25 9.48
C ILE A 465 -3.86 -28.42 11.00
N GLY A 466 -4.97 -28.96 11.51
CA GLY A 466 -5.10 -29.29 12.93
C GLY A 466 -4.33 -30.56 13.29
N THR A 467 -3.73 -30.60 14.48
CA THR A 467 -3.06 -31.81 15.00
C THR A 467 -4.08 -32.84 15.51
N ILE A 468 -4.94 -33.32 14.61
CA ILE A 468 -5.93 -34.39 14.83
C ILE A 468 -5.60 -35.54 13.88
N ASP A 469 -5.61 -36.78 14.37
CA ASP A 469 -5.36 -37.98 13.57
C ASP A 469 -6.39 -39.11 13.77
N GLU A 470 -6.18 -40.23 13.09
CA GLU A 470 -7.09 -41.38 13.03
C GLU A 470 -7.17 -42.18 14.35
N ASP A 471 -6.40 -41.82 15.38
CA ASP A 471 -6.36 -42.57 16.64
C ASP A 471 -7.68 -42.42 17.40
N GLU A 472 -8.42 -43.51 17.58
CA GLU A 472 -9.75 -43.47 18.21
C GLU A 472 -9.71 -43.06 19.70
N GLU A 473 -8.58 -43.27 20.40
CA GLU A 473 -8.43 -42.96 21.83
C GLU A 473 -7.77 -41.58 22.07
N GLU A 474 -6.87 -41.16 21.17
CA GLU A 474 -6.11 -39.91 21.25
C GLU A 474 -6.26 -38.99 20.02
N ALA A 475 -7.41 -39.04 19.33
CA ALA A 475 -7.66 -38.34 18.07
C ALA A 475 -7.16 -36.89 18.08
N MET A 476 -7.46 -36.14 19.15
CA MET A 476 -6.91 -34.81 19.38
C MET A 476 -5.60 -34.88 20.16
N ALA A 477 -4.52 -34.36 19.58
CA ALA A 477 -3.20 -34.38 20.21
C ALA A 477 -3.17 -33.60 21.53
N ARG A 478 -3.09 -34.31 22.66
CA ARG A 478 -2.99 -33.70 24.00
C ARG A 478 -1.55 -33.36 24.41
N SER A 479 -0.58 -34.23 24.10
CA SER A 479 0.83 -34.03 24.49
C SER A 479 1.64 -33.28 23.43
N ALA A 480 2.70 -32.58 23.86
CA ALA A 480 3.62 -31.88 22.97
C ALA A 480 4.29 -32.83 21.96
N ALA A 481 4.56 -34.07 22.36
CA ALA A 481 5.13 -35.10 21.50
C ALA A 481 4.17 -35.48 20.36
N ARG A 482 2.88 -35.66 20.68
CA ARG A 482 1.83 -35.98 19.69
C ARG A 482 1.56 -34.81 18.75
N LYS A 483 1.45 -33.58 19.28
CA LYS A 483 1.30 -32.36 18.48
C LYS A 483 2.44 -32.26 17.46
N TYR A 484 3.68 -32.50 17.89
CA TYR A 484 4.86 -32.51 17.03
C TYR A 484 4.84 -33.64 15.98
N SER A 485 4.48 -34.87 16.35
CA SER A 485 4.49 -36.00 15.41
C SER A 485 3.45 -35.86 14.31
N ILE A 486 2.24 -35.39 14.63
CA ILE A 486 1.18 -35.17 13.65
C ILE A 486 1.53 -33.97 12.75
N ALA A 487 2.09 -32.89 13.32
CA ALA A 487 2.59 -31.76 12.53
C ALA A 487 3.68 -32.19 11.54
N ALA A 488 4.62 -33.04 11.96
CA ALA A 488 5.66 -33.59 11.07
C ALA A 488 5.05 -34.32 9.87
N ARG A 489 4.13 -35.26 10.15
CA ARG A 489 3.41 -36.03 9.12
C ARG A 489 2.62 -35.12 8.17
N ALA A 490 1.94 -34.11 8.70
CA ALA A 490 1.18 -33.13 7.93
C ALA A 490 2.08 -32.32 6.98
N ILE A 491 3.18 -31.76 7.49
CA ILE A 491 4.11 -30.92 6.72
C ILE A 491 4.77 -31.76 5.62
N GLU A 492 5.28 -32.95 5.95
CA GLU A 492 5.91 -33.86 4.98
C GLU A 492 4.90 -34.23 3.87
N ARG A 493 3.67 -34.59 4.23
CA ARG A 493 2.65 -34.96 3.24
C ARG A 493 2.24 -33.78 2.34
N ALA A 494 1.97 -32.62 2.92
CA ALA A 494 1.56 -31.44 2.17
C ALA A 494 2.67 -30.95 1.21
N THR A 495 3.92 -31.00 1.64
CA THR A 495 5.08 -30.57 0.83
C THR A 495 5.50 -31.61 -0.19
N GLU A 496 5.72 -32.88 0.21
CA GLU A 496 6.29 -33.92 -0.66
C GLU A 496 5.28 -34.52 -1.65
N ILE A 497 4.01 -34.69 -1.26
CA ILE A 497 2.99 -35.28 -2.12
C ILE A 497 2.27 -34.21 -2.95
N HIS A 498 1.85 -33.13 -2.29
CA HIS A 498 1.00 -32.11 -2.93
C HIS A 498 1.77 -30.92 -3.48
N GLY A 499 3.02 -30.71 -3.03
CA GLY A 499 3.87 -29.59 -3.47
C GLY A 499 3.45 -28.25 -2.89
N ILE A 500 2.75 -28.23 -1.75
CA ILE A 500 2.37 -26.99 -1.07
C ILE A 500 3.65 -26.34 -0.50
N PRO A 501 3.92 -25.05 -0.76
CA PRO A 501 5.07 -24.36 -0.16
C PRO A 501 4.99 -24.40 1.37
N ILE A 502 6.13 -24.64 2.01
CA ILE A 502 6.19 -24.81 3.48
C ILE A 502 5.69 -23.56 4.22
N GLU A 503 5.93 -22.38 3.66
CA GLU A 503 5.52 -21.11 4.23
C GLU A 503 4.02 -20.83 4.15
N ASP A 504 3.28 -21.59 3.33
CA ASP A 504 1.82 -21.52 3.17
C ASP A 504 1.08 -22.54 4.05
N ILE A 505 1.81 -23.30 4.88
CA ILE A 505 1.25 -24.26 5.82
C ILE A 505 1.11 -23.59 7.19
N PHE A 506 -0.11 -23.62 7.71
CA PHE A 506 -0.44 -23.24 9.08
C PHE A 506 -0.70 -24.49 9.91
N ILE A 507 0.12 -24.75 10.91
CA ILE A 507 -0.17 -25.82 11.87
C ILE A 507 -1.00 -25.22 13.01
N ASP A 508 -2.14 -25.85 13.32
CA ASP A 508 -2.89 -25.61 14.54
C ASP A 508 -2.62 -26.75 15.53
N PRO A 509 -1.76 -26.54 16.55
CA PRO A 509 -1.49 -27.55 17.56
C PRO A 509 -2.66 -27.79 18.52
N LEU A 510 -3.83 -27.20 18.30
CA LEU A 510 -5.07 -27.30 19.05
C LEU A 510 -5.00 -26.74 20.47
N VAL A 511 -5.76 -25.67 20.68
CA VAL A 511 -6.04 -25.12 22.00
C VAL A 511 -7.19 -25.90 22.63
N LEU A 512 -6.88 -26.65 23.69
CA LEU A 512 -7.89 -27.38 24.47
C LEU A 512 -8.28 -26.59 25.73
N PRO A 513 -9.52 -26.74 26.24
CA PRO A 513 -9.93 -26.11 27.49
C PRO A 513 -9.05 -26.54 28.67
N ILE A 514 -8.72 -25.60 29.55
CA ILE A 514 -8.01 -25.90 30.82
C ILE A 514 -8.85 -25.60 32.07
N SER A 515 -10.04 -25.02 31.86
CA SER A 515 -10.96 -24.57 32.89
C SER A 515 -12.10 -25.54 33.23
N THR A 516 -12.09 -26.76 32.67
CA THR A 516 -13.15 -27.77 32.87
C THR A 516 -13.13 -28.42 34.26
N GLY A 517 -12.01 -28.29 34.98
CA GLY A 517 -11.79 -28.92 36.28
C GLY A 517 -11.33 -30.38 36.20
N MET A 518 -11.31 -31.00 35.02
CA MET A 518 -10.80 -32.36 34.82
C MET A 518 -9.27 -32.41 34.86
N ASP A 519 -8.69 -33.41 35.53
CA ASP A 519 -7.23 -33.54 35.66
C ASP A 519 -6.54 -33.72 34.30
N SER A 520 -7.19 -34.40 33.35
CA SER A 520 -6.70 -34.62 31.99
C SER A 520 -6.50 -33.33 31.19
N ASP A 521 -7.15 -32.25 31.60
CA ASP A 521 -7.22 -31.00 30.85
C ASP A 521 -6.26 -29.94 31.41
N ARG A 522 -5.85 -30.08 32.68
CA ARG A 522 -5.02 -29.08 33.40
C ARG A 522 -3.66 -28.85 32.75
N ARG A 523 -3.07 -29.89 32.17
CA ARG A 523 -1.75 -29.83 31.53
C ARG A 523 -1.78 -29.37 30.06
N SER A 524 -2.97 -29.17 29.49
CA SER A 524 -3.10 -28.95 28.04
C SER A 524 -2.40 -27.69 27.53
N SER A 525 -2.43 -26.59 28.29
CA SER A 525 -1.75 -25.34 27.90
C SER A 525 -0.23 -25.47 27.94
N LEU A 526 0.33 -26.17 28.93
CA LEU A 526 1.75 -26.47 28.99
C LEU A 526 2.21 -27.29 27.78
N GLU A 527 1.48 -28.37 27.47
CA GLU A 527 1.79 -29.23 26.33
C GLU A 527 1.59 -28.51 24.99
N LEU A 528 0.65 -27.56 24.92
CA LEU A 528 0.49 -26.66 23.78
C LEU A 528 1.72 -25.75 23.60
N ILE A 529 2.15 -25.04 24.64
CA ILE A 529 3.32 -24.14 24.59
C ILE A 529 4.57 -24.91 24.17
N GLU A 530 4.79 -26.09 24.75
CA GLU A 530 5.94 -26.92 24.39
C GLU A 530 5.82 -27.53 22.98
N GLY A 531 4.61 -27.88 22.54
CA GLY A 531 4.34 -28.30 21.16
C GLY A 531 4.68 -27.20 20.15
N VAL A 532 4.18 -25.97 20.38
CA VAL A 532 4.49 -24.78 19.56
C VAL A 532 5.99 -24.55 19.49
N ARG A 533 6.69 -24.58 20.63
CA ARG A 533 8.14 -24.39 20.70
C ARG A 533 8.91 -25.42 19.88
N ARG A 534 8.51 -26.69 19.93
CA ARG A 534 9.14 -27.77 19.16
C ARG A 534 8.92 -27.63 17.66
N ILE A 535 7.68 -27.32 17.25
CA ILE A 535 7.32 -27.13 15.84
C ILE A 535 8.07 -25.92 15.27
N SER A 536 8.00 -24.77 15.96
CA SER A 536 8.65 -23.52 15.54
C SER A 536 10.17 -23.67 15.39
N LYS A 537 10.81 -24.38 16.32
CA LYS A 537 12.25 -24.64 16.27
C LYS A 537 12.66 -25.57 15.12
N ARG A 538 11.82 -26.54 14.75
CA ARG A 538 12.13 -27.52 13.70
C ARG A 538 11.83 -26.98 12.31
N TRP A 539 10.72 -26.27 12.15
CA TRP A 539 10.26 -25.68 10.89
C TRP A 539 10.00 -24.18 11.09
N PRO A 540 11.05 -23.35 11.05
CA PRO A 540 10.92 -21.91 11.30
C PRO A 540 10.06 -21.19 10.26
N ASP A 541 9.98 -21.72 9.04
CA ASP A 541 9.24 -21.11 7.92
C ASP A 541 7.75 -21.46 7.92
N VAL A 542 7.34 -22.49 8.67
CA VAL A 542 5.92 -22.86 8.85
C VAL A 542 5.21 -21.80 9.69
N GLN A 543 3.93 -21.58 9.40
CA GLN A 543 3.08 -20.74 10.23
C GLN A 543 2.44 -21.59 11.33
N ILE A 544 2.26 -21.02 12.52
CA ILE A 544 1.59 -21.68 13.64
C ILE A 544 0.43 -20.80 14.07
N THR A 545 -0.78 -21.35 13.96
CA THR A 545 -2.03 -20.68 14.31
C THR A 545 -2.70 -21.37 15.50
N CYS A 546 -3.63 -20.68 16.14
CA CYS A 546 -4.44 -21.28 17.18
C CYS A 546 -5.77 -20.54 17.38
N GLY A 547 -6.83 -21.28 17.73
CA GLY A 547 -8.09 -20.71 18.24
C GLY A 547 -7.98 -20.37 19.72
N LEU A 548 -7.47 -19.18 20.06
CA LEU A 548 -7.13 -18.79 21.43
C LEU A 548 -8.32 -18.87 22.40
N SER A 549 -9.52 -18.55 21.92
CA SER A 549 -10.74 -18.46 22.73
C SER A 549 -11.17 -19.79 23.39
N ASN A 550 -10.62 -20.94 22.95
CA ASN A 550 -10.97 -22.28 23.45
C ASN A 550 -10.40 -22.61 24.84
N CYS A 551 -9.25 -22.03 25.23
CA CYS A 551 -8.60 -22.40 26.50
C CYS A 551 -9.45 -22.04 27.73
N SER A 552 -10.20 -20.95 27.63
CA SER A 552 -10.98 -20.34 28.72
C SER A 552 -12.47 -20.69 28.71
N PHE A 553 -12.85 -21.73 27.97
CA PHE A 553 -14.24 -22.16 27.88
C PHE A 553 -14.79 -22.56 29.26
N GLY A 554 -15.95 -22.01 29.63
CA GLY A 554 -16.58 -22.23 30.94
C GLY A 554 -16.25 -21.18 32.01
N LEU A 555 -15.34 -20.23 31.76
CA LEU A 555 -15.04 -19.13 32.68
C LEU A 555 -15.92 -17.89 32.43
N LYS A 556 -16.07 -17.04 33.47
CA LYS A 556 -16.72 -15.72 33.36
C LYS A 556 -15.96 -14.82 32.37
N PRO A 557 -16.64 -13.88 31.65
CA PRO A 557 -16.01 -13.05 30.60
C PRO A 557 -14.73 -12.31 31.01
N ALA A 558 -14.65 -11.79 32.23
CA ALA A 558 -13.46 -11.10 32.74
C ALA A 558 -12.27 -12.06 32.92
N ALA A 559 -12.51 -13.24 33.50
CA ALA A 559 -11.50 -14.28 33.67
C ALA A 559 -10.98 -14.80 32.31
N ARG A 560 -11.86 -14.90 31.29
CA ARG A 560 -11.48 -15.27 29.92
C ARG A 560 -10.50 -14.29 29.29
N GLN A 561 -10.75 -12.98 29.43
CA GLN A 561 -9.86 -11.96 28.87
C GLN A 561 -8.45 -12.07 29.44
N VAL A 562 -8.33 -12.21 30.78
CA VAL A 562 -7.03 -12.37 31.45
C VAL A 562 -6.33 -13.65 31.00
N LEU A 563 -7.01 -14.79 31.08
CA LEU A 563 -6.40 -16.09 30.76
C LEU A 563 -5.96 -16.17 29.28
N ASN A 564 -6.80 -15.71 28.35
CA ASN A 564 -6.47 -15.67 26.92
C ASN A 564 -5.26 -14.76 26.66
N SER A 565 -5.20 -13.60 27.30
CA SER A 565 -4.10 -12.63 27.09
C SER A 565 -2.77 -13.16 27.60
N VAL A 566 -2.75 -13.80 28.78
CA VAL A 566 -1.54 -14.41 29.33
C VAL A 566 -1.10 -15.59 28.47
N LEU A 567 -2.02 -16.47 28.06
CA LEU A 567 -1.69 -17.61 27.20
C LEU A 567 -1.13 -17.16 25.85
N LEU A 568 -1.74 -16.15 25.21
CA LEU A 568 -1.26 -15.62 23.93
C LEU A 568 0.19 -15.16 24.04
N TRP A 569 0.55 -14.46 25.12
CA TRP A 569 1.92 -13.98 25.33
C TRP A 569 2.93 -15.14 25.46
N GLU A 570 2.58 -16.18 26.23
CA GLU A 570 3.42 -17.38 26.36
C GLU A 570 3.56 -18.14 25.02
N LEU A 571 2.51 -18.18 24.20
CA LEU A 571 2.55 -18.80 22.89
C LEU A 571 3.39 -17.99 21.89
N MET A 572 3.31 -16.66 21.92
CA MET A 572 4.16 -15.79 21.11
C MET A 572 5.64 -16.01 21.42
N ASP A 573 6.02 -16.08 22.70
CA ASP A 573 7.40 -16.40 23.11
C ASP A 573 7.84 -17.80 22.65
N ALA A 574 6.91 -18.76 22.66
CA ALA A 574 7.16 -20.10 22.12
C ALA A 574 7.29 -20.14 20.58
N GLY A 575 6.90 -19.08 19.86
CA GLY A 575 7.03 -18.97 18.40
C GLY A 575 5.73 -19.08 17.61
N LEU A 576 4.58 -18.79 18.22
CA LEU A 576 3.28 -18.63 17.54
C LEU A 576 3.34 -17.48 16.52
N THR A 577 2.72 -17.67 15.35
CA THR A 577 2.82 -16.73 14.22
C THR A 577 1.50 -16.05 13.91
N SER A 578 0.37 -16.72 14.18
CA SER A 578 -0.98 -16.20 14.00
C SER A 578 -1.92 -16.67 15.10
N SER A 579 -3.06 -15.99 15.24
CA SER A 579 -4.12 -16.39 16.18
C SER A 579 -5.48 -15.98 15.65
N ILE A 580 -6.44 -16.91 15.75
CA ILE A 580 -7.86 -16.64 15.52
C ILE A 580 -8.42 -16.14 16.85
N MET A 581 -8.76 -14.85 16.91
CA MET A 581 -9.18 -14.20 18.15
C MET A 581 -9.96 -12.89 17.92
N HIS A 582 -10.62 -12.42 18.97
CA HIS A 582 -11.18 -11.08 19.04
C HIS A 582 -10.17 -10.10 19.64
N SER A 583 -9.47 -9.37 18.77
CA SER A 583 -8.37 -8.45 19.14
C SER A 583 -8.74 -7.47 20.26
N SER A 584 -9.95 -6.89 20.23
CA SER A 584 -10.41 -5.92 21.24
C SER A 584 -10.54 -6.48 22.67
N LYS A 585 -10.50 -7.81 22.84
CA LYS A 585 -10.62 -8.49 24.13
C LYS A 585 -9.28 -8.93 24.72
N ILE A 586 -8.19 -8.71 24.00
CA ILE A 586 -6.84 -8.99 24.48
C ILE A 586 -6.34 -7.80 25.30
N GLN A 587 -5.94 -8.06 26.54
CA GLN A 587 -5.41 -7.07 27.45
C GLN A 587 -3.88 -7.08 27.39
N PRO A 588 -3.24 -5.91 27.37
CA PRO A 588 -1.81 -5.78 27.60
C PRO A 588 -1.37 -6.47 28.90
N MET A 589 -0.21 -7.14 28.86
CA MET A 589 0.30 -7.91 30.01
C MET A 589 0.57 -7.07 31.25
N ASN A 590 0.69 -5.76 31.10
CA ASN A 590 0.88 -4.82 32.20
C ASN A 590 -0.40 -4.33 32.88
N ARG A 591 -1.54 -4.34 32.18
CA ARG A 591 -2.84 -3.95 32.75
C ARG A 591 -3.47 -5.08 33.56
N ILE A 592 -2.93 -6.28 33.44
CA ILE A 592 -3.37 -7.44 34.23
C ILE A 592 -2.77 -7.34 35.63
N HIS A 593 -3.62 -7.31 36.65
CA HIS A 593 -3.21 -7.29 38.06
C HIS A 593 -2.16 -8.38 38.35
N PRO A 594 -1.04 -8.08 39.04
CA PRO A 594 0.07 -9.02 39.22
C PRO A 594 -0.35 -10.38 39.79
N GLU A 595 -1.28 -10.38 40.75
CA GLU A 595 -1.83 -11.61 41.34
C GLU A 595 -2.64 -12.43 40.31
N LYS A 596 -3.52 -11.77 39.54
CA LYS A 596 -4.31 -12.44 38.49
C LYS A 596 -3.41 -13.00 37.39
N LYS A 597 -2.35 -12.27 37.03
CA LYS A 597 -1.32 -12.72 36.09
C LYS A 597 -0.56 -13.92 36.62
N GLN A 598 -0.09 -13.88 37.87
CA GLN A 598 0.67 -14.97 38.46
C GLN A 598 -0.16 -16.24 38.57
N VAL A 599 -1.40 -16.13 39.07
CA VAL A 599 -2.31 -17.28 39.17
C VAL A 599 -2.69 -17.81 37.78
N ALA A 600 -2.90 -16.94 36.78
CA ALA A 600 -3.11 -17.39 35.40
C ALA A 600 -1.92 -18.18 34.85
N LEU A 601 -0.68 -17.74 35.13
CA LEU A 601 0.53 -18.51 34.79
C LEU A 601 0.58 -19.84 35.53
N ASP A 602 0.20 -19.87 36.80
CA ASP A 602 0.16 -21.10 37.60
C ASP A 602 -0.88 -22.10 37.05
N VAL A 603 -2.01 -21.61 36.52
CA VAL A 603 -2.99 -22.42 35.76
C VAL A 603 -2.39 -22.93 34.44
N ILE A 604 -1.77 -22.05 33.65
CA ILE A 604 -1.19 -22.40 32.33
C ILE A 604 -0.10 -23.45 32.43
N TYR A 605 0.75 -23.35 33.46
CA TYR A 605 1.89 -24.23 33.70
C TYR A 605 1.56 -25.44 34.61
N ASP A 606 0.29 -25.62 34.99
CA ASP A 606 -0.17 -26.68 35.88
C ASP A 606 0.67 -26.80 37.18
N ARG A 607 0.89 -25.68 37.88
CA ARG A 607 1.74 -25.63 39.09
C ARG A 607 1.06 -26.16 40.35
N ARG A 608 0.51 -27.36 40.25
CA ARG A 608 0.03 -28.16 41.39
C ARG A 608 1.17 -29.02 41.93
N ALA A 609 0.99 -29.54 43.14
CA ALA A 609 1.96 -30.47 43.74
C ALA A 609 2.18 -31.71 42.84
N PHE A 610 3.39 -32.26 42.84
CA PHE A 610 3.71 -33.49 42.10
C PHE A 610 2.82 -34.67 42.54
N SER A 611 2.40 -34.70 43.81
CA SER A 611 1.44 -35.65 44.36
C SER A 611 0.08 -35.61 43.66
N HIS A 612 -0.27 -34.50 43.01
CA HIS A 612 -1.51 -34.26 42.28
C HIS A 612 -1.30 -34.12 40.76
N GLY A 613 -0.16 -34.57 40.23
CA GLY A 613 0.13 -34.62 38.79
C GLY A 613 0.59 -33.31 38.14
N GLY A 614 0.79 -32.24 38.92
CA GLY A 614 1.28 -30.94 38.43
C GLY A 614 2.81 -30.88 38.25
N THR A 615 3.30 -29.70 37.89
CA THR A 615 4.73 -29.42 37.61
C THR A 615 5.55 -29.05 38.84
N GLY A 616 4.92 -29.01 40.02
CA GLY A 616 5.50 -28.54 41.28
C GLY A 616 4.84 -27.25 41.74
N LEU A 617 4.75 -27.07 43.06
CA LEU A 617 4.14 -25.88 43.65
C LEU A 617 4.99 -24.62 43.35
N PRO A 618 4.36 -23.44 43.26
CA PRO A 618 5.08 -22.18 43.24
C PRO A 618 6.00 -22.07 44.46
N VAL A 619 7.17 -21.44 44.31
CA VAL A 619 8.23 -21.35 45.35
C VAL A 619 7.74 -20.77 46.70
N GLN A 620 6.62 -20.05 46.68
CA GLN A 620 6.05 -19.35 47.83
C GLN A 620 4.90 -20.12 48.50
N ILE A 621 4.52 -21.29 47.97
CA ILE A 621 3.37 -22.07 48.44
C ILE A 621 3.84 -23.48 48.83
N ASP A 622 3.74 -23.80 50.11
CA ASP A 622 4.06 -25.14 50.65
C ASP A 622 2.80 -26.02 50.85
N ASP A 623 1.61 -25.50 50.53
CA ASP A 623 0.34 -26.21 50.69
C ASP A 623 0.09 -27.16 49.50
N GLU A 624 0.18 -28.47 49.76
CA GLU A 624 -0.09 -29.51 48.75
C GLU A 624 -1.53 -29.53 48.21
N THR A 625 -2.47 -28.83 48.87
CA THR A 625 -3.88 -28.73 48.42
C THR A 625 -4.16 -27.56 47.48
N TYR A 626 -3.13 -26.77 47.13
CA TYR A 626 -3.24 -25.64 46.22
C TYR A 626 -3.72 -26.07 44.81
N ASP A 627 -4.88 -25.56 44.39
CA ASP A 627 -5.38 -25.67 43.01
C ASP A 627 -5.45 -24.27 42.37
N PRO A 628 -4.56 -23.96 41.41
CA PRO A 628 -4.48 -22.65 40.80
C PRO A 628 -5.76 -22.26 40.07
N LEU A 629 -6.55 -23.22 39.54
CA LEU A 629 -7.81 -22.88 38.86
C LEU A 629 -8.89 -22.45 39.85
N ARG A 630 -8.97 -23.09 41.02
CA ARG A 630 -9.94 -22.69 42.05
C ARG A 630 -9.60 -21.30 42.58
N VAL A 631 -8.32 -21.04 42.83
CA VAL A 631 -7.83 -19.72 43.20
C VAL A 631 -8.13 -18.71 42.09
N PHE A 632 -7.85 -19.06 40.83
CA PHE A 632 -8.14 -18.19 39.69
C PHE A 632 -9.61 -17.83 39.59
N ILE A 633 -10.53 -18.81 39.72
CA ILE A 633 -11.97 -18.56 39.69
C ILE A 633 -12.39 -17.66 40.86
N GLY A 634 -11.87 -17.91 42.06
CA GLY A 634 -12.14 -17.10 43.25
C GLY A 634 -11.75 -15.63 43.11
N LEU A 635 -10.73 -15.32 42.31
CA LEU A 635 -10.33 -13.93 41.99
C LEU A 635 -11.38 -13.16 41.15
N PHE A 636 -12.46 -13.82 40.71
CA PHE A 636 -13.55 -13.25 39.91
C PHE A 636 -14.95 -13.59 40.45
N ASP A 637 -15.07 -14.12 41.68
CA ASP A 637 -16.38 -14.49 42.26
C ASP A 637 -17.26 -13.26 42.55
N ASP A 638 -16.67 -12.11 42.91
CA ASP A 638 -17.38 -10.86 43.24
C ASP A 638 -17.73 -9.96 42.03
N LEU A 639 -17.47 -10.41 40.80
CA LEU A 639 -17.66 -9.61 39.58
C LEU A 639 -18.78 -10.21 38.72
N ASP A 640 -20.04 -9.92 39.09
CA ASP A 640 -21.20 -10.03 38.20
C ASP A 640 -21.43 -8.70 37.49
N GLU A 641 -21.40 -8.75 36.16
CA GLU A 641 -21.44 -7.62 35.23
C GLU A 641 -20.22 -6.67 35.30
N VAL A 642 -19.73 -6.27 34.12
CA VAL A 642 -18.76 -5.18 33.99
C VAL A 642 -19.48 -3.90 34.39
N ARG A 643 -19.49 -3.60 35.69
CA ARG A 643 -19.44 -2.24 36.19
C ARG A 643 -17.96 -1.95 36.46
N ASP A 644 -17.49 -0.83 35.93
CA ASP A 644 -16.15 -0.25 36.16
C ASP A 644 -15.96 0.20 37.64
N ASP A 645 -16.46 -0.55 38.62
CA ASP A 645 -16.46 -0.11 40.02
C ASP A 645 -15.36 -0.81 40.82
N GLU A 646 -14.34 0.00 41.13
CA GLU A 646 -13.64 0.11 42.41
C GLU A 646 -12.95 -1.15 42.92
N VAL A 647 -11.74 -1.38 42.40
CA VAL A 647 -10.67 -1.86 43.30
C VAL A 647 -10.24 -0.64 44.12
N GLU A 648 -10.79 -0.48 45.32
CA GLU A 648 -10.18 0.36 46.37
C GLU A 648 -8.80 -0.26 46.70
N ARG A 649 -7.82 0.02 45.85
CA ARG A 649 -6.42 -0.20 46.17
C ARG A 649 -6.12 0.77 47.30
N ASN A 650 -5.75 0.25 48.48
CA ASN A 650 -5.27 1.02 49.62
C ASN A 650 -3.82 1.50 49.33
N ILE A 651 -3.64 2.15 48.19
CA ILE A 651 -2.38 2.64 47.63
C ILE A 651 -2.31 4.15 47.84
N SER A 652 -1.09 4.67 47.91
CA SER A 652 -0.90 6.08 48.19
C SER A 652 -1.33 6.95 46.99
N ILE A 653 -1.61 8.23 47.21
CA ILE A 653 -2.09 9.14 46.15
C ILE A 653 -1.10 9.23 44.97
N GLU A 654 0.20 9.07 45.25
CA GLU A 654 1.28 9.03 44.26
C GLU A 654 1.19 7.78 43.36
N GLU A 655 0.83 6.63 43.95
CA GLU A 655 0.64 5.37 43.22
C GLU A 655 -0.66 5.41 42.38
N TRP A 656 -1.71 6.07 42.87
CA TRP A 656 -2.93 6.31 42.10
C TRP A 656 -2.69 7.15 40.85
N LEU A 657 -1.96 8.25 40.98
CA LEU A 657 -1.59 9.11 39.84
C LEU A 657 -0.78 8.36 38.79
N GLN A 658 0.12 7.46 39.20
CA GLN A 658 0.85 6.60 38.27
C GLN A 658 -0.07 5.57 37.61
N SER A 659 -0.96 4.92 38.36
CA SER A 659 -1.89 3.91 37.86
C SER A 659 -2.81 4.48 36.77
N HIS A 660 -3.36 5.69 36.95
CA HIS A 660 -4.19 6.31 35.92
C HIS A 660 -3.50 6.43 34.57
N ILE A 661 -2.22 6.79 34.58
CA ILE A 661 -1.41 6.93 33.36
C ILE A 661 -1.08 5.57 32.75
N VAL A 662 -0.67 4.60 33.57
CA VAL A 662 -0.32 3.23 33.10
C VAL A 662 -1.56 2.51 32.55
N ASP A 663 -2.70 2.63 33.23
CA ASP A 663 -3.92 1.92 32.89
C ASP A 663 -4.76 2.65 31.83
N GLY A 664 -4.47 3.93 31.56
CA GLY A 664 -5.26 4.75 30.64
C GLY A 664 -6.68 5.00 31.15
N GLU A 665 -6.85 5.05 32.48
CA GLU A 665 -8.11 5.17 33.21
C GLU A 665 -8.47 6.64 33.47
N LYS A 666 -9.65 7.07 32.99
CA LYS A 666 -10.14 8.47 33.14
C LYS A 666 -10.95 8.69 34.42
N LYS A 667 -11.50 7.62 35.00
CA LYS A 667 -12.40 7.67 36.17
C LYS A 667 -11.59 8.05 37.42
N LEU A 668 -12.14 8.93 38.28
CA LEU A 668 -11.49 9.46 39.50
C LEU A 668 -10.15 10.22 39.29
N LEU A 669 -9.67 10.37 38.06
CA LEU A 669 -8.43 11.07 37.74
C LEU A 669 -8.38 12.48 38.35
N PHE A 670 -9.43 13.27 38.15
CA PHE A 670 -9.48 14.65 38.64
C PHE A 670 -9.56 14.71 40.17
N GLU A 671 -10.26 13.78 40.80
CA GLU A 671 -10.39 13.70 42.27
C GLU A 671 -9.04 13.38 42.92
N HIS A 672 -8.31 12.39 42.38
CA HIS A 672 -6.97 12.07 42.86
C HIS A 672 -5.94 13.18 42.55
N ILE A 673 -6.09 13.90 41.45
CA ILE A 673 -5.27 15.08 41.17
C ILE A 673 -5.58 16.20 42.18
N ASP A 674 -6.85 16.46 42.49
CA ASP A 674 -7.27 17.48 43.45
C ASP A 674 -6.81 17.15 44.88
N GLU A 675 -6.85 15.87 45.26
CA GLU A 675 -6.29 15.38 46.53
C GLU A 675 -4.76 15.53 46.55
N ALA A 676 -4.07 15.15 45.47
CA ALA A 676 -2.63 15.33 45.35
C ALA A 676 -2.22 16.80 45.41
N MET A 677 -3.04 17.72 44.90
CA MET A 677 -2.81 19.17 44.98
C MET A 677 -2.89 19.73 46.40
N GLN A 678 -3.45 19.00 47.37
CA GLN A 678 -3.40 19.37 48.78
C GLN A 678 -2.02 19.11 49.40
N LYS A 679 -1.25 18.18 48.81
CA LYS A 679 0.04 17.70 49.31
C LYS A 679 1.24 18.17 48.48
N TYR A 680 1.06 18.32 47.17
CA TYR A 680 2.12 18.60 46.19
C TYR A 680 1.79 19.82 45.35
N LYS A 681 2.81 20.50 44.84
CA LYS A 681 2.60 21.55 43.83
C LYS A 681 2.16 20.92 42.50
N PRO A 682 1.33 21.58 41.68
CA PRO A 682 0.92 21.08 40.36
C PRO A 682 2.09 20.60 39.47
N ILE A 683 3.22 21.30 39.52
CA ILE A 683 4.42 20.93 38.75
C ILE A 683 5.11 19.67 39.28
N GLU A 684 5.05 19.41 40.59
CA GLU A 684 5.61 18.21 41.24
C GLU A 684 4.74 16.98 40.91
N ILE A 685 3.42 17.15 40.86
CA ILE A 685 2.47 16.11 40.43
C ILE A 685 2.78 15.66 38.99
N ILE A 686 3.04 16.60 38.08
CA ILE A 686 3.44 16.31 36.70
C ILE A 686 4.79 15.60 36.68
N ASN A 687 5.81 16.19 37.31
CA ASN A 687 7.20 15.77 37.15
C ASN A 687 7.55 14.45 37.83
N ASP A 688 6.96 14.18 39.00
CA ASP A 688 7.39 13.11 39.89
C ASP A 688 6.38 11.95 39.97
N HIS A 689 5.11 12.17 39.59
CA HIS A 689 4.05 11.15 39.71
C HIS A 689 3.45 10.78 38.35
N LEU A 690 2.83 11.72 37.62
CA LEU A 690 2.25 11.43 36.31
C LEU A 690 3.31 10.92 35.32
N LEU A 691 4.52 11.47 35.41
CA LEU A 691 5.62 11.06 34.57
C LEU A 691 6.33 9.77 34.89
N ALA A 692 6.37 9.42 36.16
CA ALA A 692 6.77 8.08 36.54
C ALA A 692 5.85 7.03 35.87
N GLY A 693 4.54 7.30 35.78
CA GLY A 693 3.59 6.47 35.05
C GLY A 693 3.89 6.36 33.54
N MET A 694 4.22 7.48 32.88
CA MET A 694 4.55 7.48 31.45
C MET A 694 5.86 6.75 31.13
N LYS A 695 6.84 6.80 32.04
CA LYS A 695 8.07 6.01 31.93
C LYS A 695 7.78 4.51 31.97
N ILE A 696 6.87 4.08 32.85
CA ILE A 696 6.42 2.69 32.98
C ILE A 696 5.69 2.22 31.70
N VAL A 697 4.74 3.01 31.17
CA VAL A 697 4.08 2.77 29.86
C VAL A 697 5.13 2.52 28.77
N GLY A 698 6.25 3.22 28.88
CA GLY A 698 7.35 3.13 27.95
C GLY A 698 8.20 1.90 27.96
N GLU A 699 8.60 1.51 29.16
CA GLU A 699 9.28 0.25 29.36
C GLU A 699 8.41 -0.91 28.84
N LEU A 700 7.09 -0.81 29.03
CA LEU A 700 6.12 -1.83 28.65
C LEU A 700 5.85 -1.89 27.14
N PHE A 701 5.80 -0.75 26.45
CA PHE A 701 5.75 -0.71 24.98
C PHE A 701 7.07 -1.21 24.36
N GLY A 702 8.21 -0.71 24.86
CA GLY A 702 9.55 -1.07 24.36
C GLY A 702 9.95 -2.54 24.61
N SER A 703 9.25 -3.23 25.53
CA SER A 703 9.36 -4.67 25.77
C SER A 703 8.27 -5.50 25.07
N GLY A 704 7.37 -4.87 24.29
CA GLY A 704 6.25 -5.53 23.61
C GLY A 704 5.11 -5.99 24.51
N GLN A 705 5.07 -5.57 25.78
CA GLN A 705 4.04 -5.93 26.76
C GLN A 705 2.80 -5.02 26.69
N MET A 706 2.89 -3.89 25.98
CA MET A 706 1.81 -2.93 25.76
C MET A 706 1.72 -2.58 24.27
N GLN A 707 0.51 -2.62 23.70
CA GLN A 707 0.28 -2.36 22.27
C GLN A 707 0.01 -0.87 22.02
N LEU A 708 0.28 -0.39 20.79
CA LEU A 708 0.15 1.01 20.39
C LEU A 708 -1.19 1.67 20.77
N PRO A 709 -2.37 1.03 20.62
CA PRO A 709 -3.64 1.65 21.02
C PRO A 709 -3.71 2.03 22.50
N PHE A 710 -3.07 1.25 23.37
CA PHE A 710 -3.06 1.50 24.81
C PHE A 710 -2.07 2.58 25.21
N VAL A 711 -0.97 2.72 24.46
CA VAL A 711 -0.03 3.84 24.62
C VAL A 711 -0.69 5.16 24.24
N LEU A 712 -1.50 5.17 23.17
CA LEU A 712 -2.29 6.34 22.78
C LEU A 712 -3.33 6.69 23.85
N GLN A 713 -3.98 5.69 24.46
CA GLN A 713 -4.91 5.92 25.57
C GLN A 713 -4.21 6.50 26.81
N SER A 714 -3.04 5.97 27.20
CA SER A 714 -2.23 6.51 28.29
C SER A 714 -1.77 7.95 28.04
N ALA A 715 -1.44 8.28 26.79
CA ALA A 715 -1.14 9.66 26.38
C ALA A 715 -2.36 10.59 26.48
N GLU A 716 -3.56 10.10 26.18
CA GLU A 716 -4.80 10.86 26.31
C GLU A 716 -5.09 11.20 27.79
N VAL A 717 -4.96 10.22 28.69
CA VAL A 717 -5.13 10.44 30.15
C VAL A 717 -4.07 11.39 30.70
N MET A 718 -2.82 11.28 30.23
CA MET A 718 -1.76 12.24 30.57
C MET A 718 -2.13 13.66 30.15
N LYS A 719 -2.63 13.85 28.94
CA LYS A 719 -3.09 15.15 28.44
C LYS A 719 -4.25 15.71 29.27
N MET A 720 -5.19 14.86 29.67
CA MET A 720 -6.30 15.24 30.55
C MET A 720 -5.81 15.68 31.94
N ALA A 721 -4.87 14.95 32.53
CA ALA A 721 -4.29 15.26 33.83
C ALA A 721 -3.52 16.61 33.81
N VAL A 722 -2.71 16.85 32.78
CA VAL A 722 -1.96 18.11 32.61
C VAL A 722 -2.93 19.28 32.38
N LYS A 723 -3.95 19.12 31.53
CA LYS A 723 -4.96 20.16 31.29
C LYS A 723 -5.74 20.55 32.56
N HIS A 724 -5.95 19.61 33.48
CA HIS A 724 -6.58 19.89 34.78
C HIS A 724 -5.66 20.62 35.75
N LEU A 725 -4.34 20.38 35.68
CA LEU A 725 -3.32 21.04 36.49
C LEU A 725 -2.90 22.43 35.96
N GLU A 726 -3.08 22.69 34.66
CA GLU A 726 -2.75 23.95 33.97
C GLU A 726 -3.28 25.22 34.66
N PRO A 727 -4.54 25.30 35.13
CA PRO A 727 -5.07 26.48 35.81
C PRO A 727 -4.40 26.75 37.17
N TYR A 728 -3.81 25.72 37.79
CA TYR A 728 -3.22 25.78 39.13
C TYR A 728 -1.70 25.96 39.12
N LEU A 729 -1.08 25.80 37.95
CA LEU A 729 0.30 26.22 37.72
C LEU A 729 0.38 27.75 37.83
N LYS A 730 0.77 28.24 39.02
CA LYS A 730 1.24 29.62 39.14
C LYS A 730 2.32 29.80 38.09
N LYS A 731 2.16 30.82 37.24
CA LYS A 731 3.19 31.28 36.31
C LYS A 731 4.43 31.74 37.10
N GLU A 732 5.25 30.78 37.53
CA GLU A 732 6.67 30.98 37.71
C GLU A 732 7.31 30.68 36.35
N GLU A 733 8.03 31.66 35.81
CA GLU A 733 8.74 31.52 34.56
C GLU A 733 9.78 30.39 34.67
N GLY A 734 9.55 29.31 33.92
CA GLY A 734 10.60 28.59 33.20
C GLY A 734 11.60 27.73 33.98
N HIS A 735 11.22 26.50 34.32
CA HIS A 735 12.19 25.40 34.37
C HIS A 735 11.71 24.21 33.53
N THR A 736 12.28 24.09 32.33
CA THR A 736 12.18 22.92 31.45
C THR A 736 13.39 22.02 31.73
N ARG A 737 13.22 20.68 31.75
CA ARG A 737 14.35 19.74 32.01
C ARG A 737 15.44 19.81 30.94
N GLY A 738 15.04 20.25 29.76
CA GLY A 738 15.85 20.50 28.58
C GLY A 738 14.89 20.76 27.41
N ARG A 739 15.45 21.13 26.26
CA ARG A 739 14.69 21.43 25.04
C ARG A 739 15.08 20.45 23.92
N VAL A 740 14.12 19.93 23.18
CA VAL A 740 14.37 19.01 22.06
C VAL A 740 13.67 19.51 20.81
N VAL A 741 14.36 19.51 19.68
CA VAL A 741 13.72 19.66 18.37
C VAL A 741 13.47 18.27 17.79
N LEU A 742 12.23 18.00 17.38
CA LEU A 742 11.86 16.76 16.70
C LEU A 742 11.40 17.03 15.28
N ALA A 743 11.94 16.27 14.33
CA ALA A 743 11.66 16.45 12.93
C ALA A 743 11.61 15.12 12.17
N THR A 744 10.72 15.02 11.18
CA THR A 744 10.83 13.94 10.17
C THR A 744 11.62 14.49 9.00
N VAL A 745 12.65 13.77 8.58
CA VAL A 745 13.57 14.27 7.56
C VAL A 745 12.88 14.51 6.22
N ARG A 746 13.44 15.42 5.44
CA ARG A 746 12.97 15.81 4.10
C ARG A 746 12.66 14.59 3.23
N GLY A 747 11.50 14.63 2.57
CA GLY A 747 11.03 13.55 1.68
C GLY A 747 10.20 12.47 2.38
N ASP A 748 10.09 12.52 3.70
CA ASP A 748 9.28 11.57 4.47
C ASP A 748 8.01 12.23 5.04
N VAL A 749 6.86 11.59 4.81
CA VAL A 749 5.53 12.07 5.19
C VAL A 749 5.02 11.42 6.48
N HIS A 750 5.68 10.38 6.97
CA HIS A 750 5.17 9.57 8.06
C HIS A 750 5.52 10.22 9.40
N ASP A 751 4.50 10.57 10.18
CA ASP A 751 4.65 11.34 11.41
C ASP A 751 4.32 10.54 12.68
N ILE A 752 3.77 9.33 12.55
CA ILE A 752 3.26 8.51 13.66
C ILE A 752 4.33 8.31 14.74
N GLY A 753 5.54 7.87 14.36
CA GLY A 753 6.63 7.64 15.32
C GLY A 753 7.14 8.92 15.97
N LYS A 754 7.26 10.03 15.20
CA LYS A 754 7.70 11.33 15.71
C LYS A 754 6.68 11.94 16.68
N ASN A 755 5.39 11.90 16.34
CA ASN A 755 4.34 12.43 17.19
C ASN A 755 4.24 11.64 18.49
N LEU A 756 4.51 10.32 18.45
CA LEU A 756 4.62 9.52 19.66
C LEU A 756 5.81 9.96 20.54
N VAL A 757 6.98 10.22 19.94
CA VAL A 757 8.17 10.74 20.66
C VAL A 757 7.90 12.13 21.24
N ASP A 758 7.23 13.01 20.49
CA ASP A 758 6.82 14.34 20.94
C ASP A 758 5.91 14.24 22.16
N ILE A 759 4.82 13.48 22.04
CA ILE A 759 3.90 13.23 23.14
C ILE A 759 4.65 12.72 24.38
N ILE A 760 5.57 11.77 24.21
CA ILE A 760 6.32 11.19 25.33
C ILE A 760 7.29 12.20 25.95
N LEU A 761 8.09 12.92 25.16
CA LEU A 761 9.05 13.90 25.67
C LEU A 761 8.36 15.13 26.30
N SER A 762 7.31 15.65 25.64
CA SER A 762 6.50 16.77 26.12
C SER A 762 5.81 16.44 27.43
N ASN A 763 5.24 15.24 27.52
CA ASN A 763 4.71 14.75 28.78
C ASN A 763 5.84 14.69 29.83
N ASN A 764 7.09 14.38 29.45
CA ASN A 764 8.27 14.17 30.31
C ASN A 764 9.00 15.43 30.84
N GLY A 765 8.36 16.59 30.74
CA GLY A 765 8.91 17.86 31.24
C GLY A 765 10.02 18.44 30.34
N TRP A 766 10.17 17.89 29.13
CA TRP A 766 10.98 18.47 28.08
C TRP A 766 10.15 19.46 27.28
N ALA A 767 10.74 20.60 26.93
CA ALA A 767 10.11 21.48 25.95
C ALA A 767 10.44 20.95 24.56
N VAL A 768 9.46 20.28 23.94
CA VAL A 768 9.61 19.72 22.60
C VAL A 768 9.11 20.73 21.58
N GLN A 769 9.97 21.05 20.63
CA GLN A 769 9.57 21.72 19.42
C GLN A 769 9.47 20.68 18.30
N ASN A 770 8.26 20.17 18.12
CA ASN A 770 7.95 19.29 17.00
C ASN A 770 7.68 20.14 15.76
N ILE A 771 8.64 20.17 14.85
CA ILE A 771 8.56 20.98 13.63
C ILE A 771 7.89 20.24 12.47
N GLY A 772 7.33 19.05 12.70
CA GLY A 772 6.49 18.35 11.72
C GLY A 772 7.26 17.40 10.78
N ILE A 773 6.63 17.11 9.64
CA ILE A 773 7.16 16.19 8.61
C ILE A 773 7.88 16.93 7.49
N LYS A 774 8.66 16.20 6.68
CA LYS A 774 9.41 16.74 5.52
C LYS A 774 10.35 17.91 5.83
N GLN A 775 10.94 17.93 7.01
CA GLN A 775 11.77 19.04 7.46
C GLN A 775 13.17 18.99 6.85
N SER A 776 13.62 20.13 6.35
CA SER A 776 14.99 20.35 5.87
C SER A 776 15.97 20.44 7.05
N ILE A 777 17.27 20.33 6.79
CA ILE A 777 18.27 20.49 7.85
C ILE A 777 18.33 21.93 8.35
N GLU A 778 18.05 22.89 7.46
CA GLU A 778 18.00 24.31 7.79
C GLU A 778 16.89 24.58 8.81
N ASN A 779 15.69 24.06 8.61
CA ASN A 779 14.57 24.22 9.56
C ASN A 779 14.88 23.54 10.89
N ILE A 780 15.51 22.35 10.86
CA ILE A 780 15.94 21.64 12.06
C ILE A 780 16.96 22.46 12.85
N VAL A 781 17.96 23.04 12.17
CA VAL A 781 19.02 23.87 12.77
C VAL A 781 18.46 25.21 13.24
N GLN A 782 17.52 25.81 12.50
CA GLN A 782 16.86 27.06 12.86
C GLN A 782 16.01 26.87 14.11
N ALA A 783 15.12 25.88 14.12
CA ALA A 783 14.35 25.50 15.29
C ALA A 783 15.28 25.23 16.49
N TRP A 784 16.41 24.55 16.27
CA TRP A 784 17.40 24.28 17.31
C TRP A 784 18.03 25.56 17.88
N ARG A 785 18.40 26.52 17.01
CA ARG A 785 18.97 27.82 17.42
C ARG A 785 17.96 28.72 18.11
N GLU A 786 16.73 28.77 17.61
CA GLU A 786 15.64 29.60 18.15
C GLU A 786 15.20 29.11 19.53
N THR A 787 15.06 27.80 19.69
CA THR A 787 14.72 27.23 20.99
C THR A 787 15.93 27.05 21.88
N GLY A 788 17.15 27.14 21.37
CA GLY A 788 18.36 26.78 22.13
C GLY A 788 18.26 25.35 22.64
N SER A 789 17.81 24.44 21.77
CA SER A 789 17.52 23.05 22.16
C SER A 789 18.79 22.29 22.54
N ASP A 790 18.71 21.40 23.52
CA ASP A 790 19.86 20.62 23.99
C ASP A 790 20.12 19.40 23.09
N VAL A 791 19.10 18.96 22.36
CA VAL A 791 19.12 17.73 21.53
C VAL A 791 18.31 17.92 20.24
N ILE A 792 18.79 17.34 19.15
CA ILE A 792 18.05 17.24 17.87
C ILE A 792 17.64 15.78 17.64
N GLY A 793 16.35 15.53 17.46
CA GLY A 793 15.80 14.23 17.08
C GLY A 793 15.34 14.21 15.62
N MET A 794 15.84 13.24 14.84
CA MET A 794 15.43 13.03 13.44
C MET A 794 14.81 11.64 13.26
N SER A 795 13.63 11.61 12.61
CA SER A 795 12.86 10.39 12.32
C SER A 795 12.67 10.18 10.80
N GLY A 796 12.53 8.92 10.37
CA GLY A 796 12.21 8.54 8.99
C GLY A 796 11.70 7.11 8.89
N LEU A 797 10.73 6.84 8.02
CA LEU A 797 10.14 5.53 7.75
C LEU A 797 10.64 4.91 6.43
N LEU A 798 11.09 5.74 5.47
CA LEU A 798 11.54 5.25 4.17
C LEU A 798 13.05 4.96 4.16
N VAL A 799 13.49 3.96 3.38
CA VAL A 799 14.92 3.65 3.20
C VAL A 799 15.69 4.87 2.65
N LYS A 800 15.07 5.67 1.77
CA LYS A 800 15.65 6.94 1.30
C LYS A 800 15.86 7.98 2.40
N SER A 801 15.04 7.95 3.46
CA SER A 801 15.14 8.87 4.59
C SER A 801 16.42 8.64 5.40
N VAL A 802 16.96 7.42 5.43
CA VAL A 802 18.25 7.12 6.07
C VAL A 802 19.42 7.83 5.36
N MET A 803 19.36 7.92 4.03
CA MET A 803 20.36 8.65 3.24
C MET A 803 20.25 10.16 3.49
N VAL A 804 19.03 10.69 3.60
CA VAL A 804 18.80 12.09 3.99
C VAL A 804 19.31 12.39 5.40
N MET A 805 19.14 11.46 6.36
CA MET A 805 19.74 11.61 7.69
C MET A 805 21.27 11.69 7.64
N GLU A 806 21.91 10.88 6.80
CA GLU A 806 23.37 10.93 6.61
C GLU A 806 23.82 12.24 5.97
N GLU A 807 23.10 12.74 4.97
CA GLU A 807 23.33 14.05 4.36
C GLU A 807 23.19 15.17 5.41
N ASN A 808 22.15 15.14 6.23
CA ASN A 808 21.93 16.10 7.31
C ASN A 808 23.09 16.11 8.32
N LEU A 809 23.64 14.95 8.69
CA LEU A 809 24.79 14.86 9.59
C LEU A 809 26.06 15.48 8.97
N LYS A 810 26.30 15.27 7.67
CA LYS A 810 27.43 15.89 6.94
C LYS A 810 27.27 17.41 6.91
N LEU A 811 26.07 17.90 6.66
CA LEU A 811 25.77 19.34 6.66
C LEU A 811 25.93 19.97 8.07
N LEU A 812 25.53 19.27 9.14
CA LEU A 812 25.79 19.73 10.51
C LEU A 812 27.29 19.88 10.81
N ASN A 813 28.13 18.96 10.29
CA ASN A 813 29.58 19.08 10.42
C ASN A 813 30.15 20.27 9.64
N GLU A 814 29.70 20.47 8.41
CA GLU A 814 30.12 21.61 7.58
C GLU A 814 29.78 22.94 8.27
N MET A 815 28.68 22.98 9.03
CA MET A 815 28.27 24.13 9.85
C MET A 815 28.98 24.21 11.21
N ASN A 816 29.88 23.28 11.54
CA ASN A 816 30.53 23.13 12.86
C ASN A 816 29.53 23.04 14.02
N ILE A 817 28.38 22.40 13.81
CA ILE A 817 27.37 22.16 14.86
C ILE A 817 27.59 20.77 15.43
N ASP A 818 27.90 20.68 16.72
CA ASP A 818 28.24 19.45 17.45
C ASP A 818 27.18 19.01 18.47
N VAL A 819 25.96 19.56 18.36
CA VAL A 819 24.82 19.22 19.21
C VAL A 819 24.56 17.70 19.25
N PRO A 820 24.19 17.14 20.40
CA PRO A 820 23.72 15.75 20.46
C PRO A 820 22.55 15.48 19.50
N VAL A 821 22.73 14.51 18.61
CA VAL A 821 21.71 14.07 17.65
C VAL A 821 21.21 12.67 18.01
N ILE A 822 19.90 12.49 18.02
CA ILE A 822 19.23 11.20 18.17
C ILE A 822 18.56 10.85 16.84
N LEU A 823 18.93 9.71 16.27
CA LEU A 823 18.30 9.17 15.07
C LEU A 823 17.36 8.01 15.42
N GLY A 824 16.18 8.00 14.80
CA GLY A 824 15.20 6.92 14.89
C GLY A 824 14.47 6.69 13.57
N GLY A 825 13.77 5.56 13.45
CA GLY A 825 13.06 5.20 12.23
C GLY A 825 13.10 3.71 11.90
N ALA A 826 12.03 3.15 11.35
CA ALA A 826 11.92 1.72 11.03
C ALA A 826 13.05 1.16 10.14
N PRO A 827 13.51 1.84 9.07
CA PRO A 827 14.58 1.31 8.21
C PRO A 827 15.99 1.53 8.79
N LEU A 828 16.13 2.30 9.87
CA LEU A 828 17.42 2.62 10.47
C LEU A 828 17.80 1.54 11.50
N SER A 829 18.81 0.74 11.17
CA SER A 829 19.35 -0.25 12.12
C SER A 829 20.31 0.41 13.12
N ARG A 830 20.26 -0.06 14.38
CA ARG A 830 21.20 0.37 15.43
C ARG A 830 22.66 0.27 15.00
N HIS A 831 23.01 -0.82 14.31
CA HIS A 831 24.39 -1.04 13.87
C HIS A 831 24.83 0.03 12.88
N TYR A 832 24.00 0.36 11.88
CA TYR A 832 24.31 1.38 10.89
C TYR A 832 24.48 2.77 11.54
N ALA A 833 23.62 3.11 12.49
CA ALA A 833 23.70 4.37 13.23
C ALA A 833 24.94 4.45 14.14
N GLU A 834 25.20 3.43 14.96
CA GLU A 834 26.29 3.42 15.94
C GLU A 834 27.68 3.19 15.32
N SER A 835 27.78 2.60 14.11
CA SER A 835 29.06 2.35 13.43
C SER A 835 29.36 3.35 12.31
N HIS A 836 28.49 3.46 11.30
CA HIS A 836 28.73 4.27 10.10
C HIS A 836 28.35 5.72 10.35
N LEU A 837 27.10 6.02 10.71
CA LEU A 837 26.65 7.41 10.88
C LEU A 837 27.37 8.12 12.03
N ARG A 838 27.70 7.39 13.12
CA ARG A 838 28.50 7.95 14.22
C ARG A 838 29.94 8.28 13.80
N SER A 839 30.49 7.61 12.79
CA SER A 839 31.78 7.97 12.20
C SER A 839 31.70 9.15 11.22
N VAL A 840 30.49 9.42 10.70
CA VAL A 840 30.22 10.54 9.79
C VAL A 840 30.05 11.84 10.56
N TYR A 841 29.37 11.85 11.71
CA TYR A 841 29.11 13.07 12.50
C TYR A 841 30.22 13.35 13.53
N ASN A 842 30.70 14.61 13.60
CA ASN A 842 31.75 15.04 14.53
C ASN A 842 31.21 15.24 15.96
N GLY A 843 29.90 15.49 16.11
CA GLY A 843 29.21 15.61 17.39
C GLY A 843 28.77 14.26 17.97
N GLN A 844 27.98 14.31 19.04
CA GLN A 844 27.50 13.08 19.69
C GLN A 844 26.28 12.52 18.95
N LEU A 845 26.41 11.33 18.37
CA LEU A 845 25.31 10.64 17.69
C LEU A 845 24.82 9.45 18.51
N TYR A 846 23.51 9.39 18.73
CA TYR A 846 22.83 8.29 19.41
C TYR A 846 21.72 7.72 18.54
N TYR A 847 21.43 6.43 18.74
CA TYR A 847 20.32 5.75 18.10
C TYR A 847 19.25 5.44 19.14
N ALA A 848 18.00 5.77 18.83
CA ALA A 848 16.84 5.39 19.61
C ALA A 848 15.96 4.44 18.76
N LYS A 849 15.76 3.22 19.25
CA LYS A 849 14.88 2.25 18.57
C LYS A 849 13.40 2.66 18.66
N ASP A 850 13.04 3.37 19.73
CA ASP A 850 11.70 3.83 20.05
C ASP A 850 11.76 5.13 20.87
N ALA A 851 10.57 5.71 21.12
CA ALA A 851 10.43 6.97 21.86
C ALA A 851 10.95 6.92 23.30
N PHE A 852 10.96 5.73 23.93
CA PHE A 852 11.37 5.58 25.32
C PHE A 852 12.87 5.45 25.47
N GLU A 853 13.53 4.80 24.51
CA GLU A 853 14.98 4.89 24.40
C GLU A 853 15.42 6.34 24.10
N GLY A 854 14.67 7.06 23.26
CA GLY A 854 14.85 8.50 23.04
C GLY A 854 14.79 9.30 24.35
N LEU A 855 13.75 9.08 25.16
CA LEU A 855 13.61 9.68 26.49
C LEU A 855 14.75 9.33 27.45
N ARG A 856 15.19 8.06 27.48
CA ARG A 856 16.33 7.63 28.32
C ARG A 856 17.61 8.38 27.94
N ILE A 857 17.88 8.50 26.64
CA ILE A 857 19.05 9.20 26.11
C ILE A 857 18.97 10.68 26.47
N CYS A 858 17.83 11.33 26.22
CA CYS A 858 17.60 12.73 26.60
C CYS A 858 17.84 12.95 28.10
N ASN A 859 17.24 12.14 28.98
CA ASN A 859 17.42 12.27 30.43
C ASN A 859 18.88 12.07 30.88
N THR A 860 19.58 11.10 30.28
CA THR A 860 21.00 10.85 30.59
C THR A 860 21.91 11.98 30.10
N LEU A 861 21.56 12.63 28.99
CA LEU A 861 22.23 13.82 28.47
C LEU A 861 22.01 15.03 29.37
N ALA A 862 20.79 15.23 29.88
CA ALA A 862 20.46 16.29 30.83
C ALA A 862 21.18 16.13 32.19
N GLU A 863 21.40 14.89 32.65
CA GLU A 863 22.17 14.59 33.86
C GLU A 863 23.70 14.74 33.69
N GLY A 864 24.19 15.10 32.49
CA GLY A 864 25.62 15.28 32.22
C GLY A 864 26.42 13.97 32.13
N LYS A 865 25.77 12.80 32.08
CA LYS A 865 26.42 11.47 32.06
C LYS A 865 26.76 10.98 30.65
N LYS A 866 27.31 11.87 29.82
CA LYS A 866 27.64 11.62 28.39
C LYS A 866 28.66 10.48 28.18
N ASP A 867 29.63 10.36 29.09
CA ASP A 867 30.69 9.35 29.02
C ASP A 867 30.17 7.91 29.25
N SER A 868 29.09 7.77 30.03
CA SER A 868 28.44 6.48 30.29
C SER A 868 27.78 5.91 29.03
N LEU A 869 27.06 6.75 28.28
CA LEU A 869 26.42 6.35 27.02
C LEU A 869 27.45 5.99 25.95
N THR A 870 28.53 6.77 25.86
CA THR A 870 29.64 6.52 24.92
C THR A 870 30.33 5.20 25.23
N ALA A 871 30.66 4.94 26.51
CA ALA A 871 31.27 3.68 26.95
C ALA A 871 30.34 2.47 26.73
N GLU A 872 29.02 2.63 26.91
CA GLU A 872 28.03 1.59 26.65
C GLU A 872 28.04 1.17 25.16
N ILE A 873 28.07 2.14 24.24
CA ILE A 873 28.13 1.89 22.80
C ILE A 873 29.49 1.30 22.40
N ASP A 874 30.59 1.82 22.92
CA ASP A 874 31.94 1.35 22.59
C ASP A 874 32.16 -0.10 23.06
N LEU A 875 31.61 -0.48 24.22
CA LEU A 875 31.66 -1.85 24.73
C LEU A 875 30.83 -2.83 23.86
N ARG A 876 29.69 -2.38 23.31
CA ARG A 876 28.89 -3.16 22.34
C ARG A 876 29.63 -3.32 21.01
N LEU A 877 30.23 -2.25 20.49
CA LEU A 877 31.03 -2.28 19.26
C LEU A 877 32.28 -3.16 19.43
N ALA A 878 32.93 -3.14 20.60
CA ALA A 878 34.07 -4.00 20.90
C ALA A 878 33.67 -5.48 20.99
N LYS A 879 32.55 -5.81 21.64
CA LYS A 879 32.00 -7.18 21.67
C LYS A 879 31.67 -7.70 20.27
N ARG A 880 31.05 -6.87 19.42
CA ARG A 880 30.75 -7.25 18.02
C ARG A 880 31.99 -7.33 17.13
N LYS A 881 32.94 -6.39 17.22
CA LYS A 881 34.22 -6.47 16.51
C LYS A 881 35.00 -7.73 16.90
N ALA A 882 34.97 -8.15 18.16
CA ALA A 882 35.58 -9.41 18.58
C ALA A 882 34.91 -10.66 17.96
N VAL A 883 33.59 -10.61 17.74
CA VAL A 883 32.83 -11.66 17.04
C VAL A 883 33.11 -11.62 15.53
N GLU A 884 33.07 -10.46 14.90
CA GLU A 884 33.37 -10.26 13.47
C GLU A 884 34.83 -10.55 13.12
N THR A 885 35.79 -10.29 14.01
CA THR A 885 37.20 -10.65 13.79
C THR A 885 37.38 -12.17 13.87
N ARG A 886 36.57 -12.86 14.69
CA ARG A 886 36.48 -14.33 14.72
C ARG A 886 35.87 -14.88 13.42
N VAL A 887 34.82 -14.24 12.91
CA VAL A 887 34.14 -14.63 11.64
C VAL A 887 35.01 -14.32 10.41
N LYS A 888 35.66 -13.14 10.35
CA LYS A 888 36.59 -12.76 9.27
C LYS A 888 37.88 -13.58 9.26
N SER A 889 38.33 -14.10 10.40
CA SER A 889 39.42 -15.08 10.45
C SER A 889 39.04 -16.44 9.82
N MET A 890 37.73 -16.72 9.65
CA MET A 890 37.21 -17.88 8.92
C MET A 890 36.90 -17.60 7.44
N GLU A 891 36.76 -16.33 7.04
CA GLU A 891 36.32 -15.93 5.69
C GLU A 891 37.42 -15.30 4.81
N SER A 892 38.67 -15.27 5.28
CA SER A 892 39.83 -14.78 4.50
C SER A 892 40.40 -15.80 3.51
N THR A 893 39.53 -16.40 2.70
CA THR A 893 39.87 -17.03 1.42
C THR A 893 38.80 -16.64 0.40
N ASP A 894 38.98 -15.46 -0.20
CA ASP A 894 38.86 -15.17 -1.63
C ASP A 894 38.34 -13.74 -1.89
N ILE A 895 39.24 -12.92 -2.44
CA ILE A 895 39.06 -11.51 -2.82
C ILE A 895 39.21 -11.43 -4.36
N ASP A 896 38.34 -10.68 -5.07
CA ASP A 896 38.67 -9.36 -5.70
C ASP A 896 38.09 -9.05 -7.11
N ARG A 897 37.88 -7.73 -7.35
CA ARG A 897 37.62 -6.91 -8.59
C ARG A 897 36.15 -6.52 -8.87
N GLY A 898 35.69 -5.27 -9.14
CA GLY A 898 36.25 -3.91 -9.32
C GLY A 898 35.47 -3.15 -10.45
N CYS A 899 34.90 -1.94 -10.26
CA CYS A 899 34.08 -1.19 -11.27
C CYS A 899 34.20 0.36 -11.21
N SER A 900 33.98 1.08 -12.33
CA SER A 900 33.99 2.57 -12.47
C SER A 900 32.97 3.14 -13.51
N THR A 901 32.53 4.41 -13.36
CA THR A 901 31.30 5.11 -13.88
C THR A 901 31.51 6.28 -14.90
N GLN A 902 30.49 6.69 -15.72
CA GLN A 902 30.39 7.99 -16.50
C GLN A 902 28.93 8.46 -16.93
N SER A 903 28.73 9.75 -17.34
CA SER A 903 27.52 10.67 -17.38
C SER A 903 27.03 11.27 -18.77
N ILE A 904 25.81 11.89 -18.95
CA ILE A 904 25.13 12.37 -20.24
C ILE A 904 24.41 13.79 -20.22
N THR A 905 24.22 14.50 -21.39
CA THR A 905 23.59 15.86 -21.70
C THR A 905 22.32 15.86 -22.66
N SER A 906 21.49 16.95 -22.82
CA SER A 906 20.05 17.05 -23.35
C SER A 906 19.67 17.97 -24.58
N GLU A 907 18.52 17.78 -25.29
CA GLU A 907 17.99 18.47 -26.55
C GLU A 907 16.59 19.22 -26.42
N LYS A 908 16.22 20.20 -27.29
CA LYS A 908 15.02 21.14 -27.25
C LYS A 908 13.74 20.70 -28.04
N SER A 909 12.53 21.25 -27.76
CA SER A 909 11.19 20.87 -28.33
C SER A 909 10.74 21.52 -29.65
N ASN A 910 9.80 20.88 -30.37
CA ASN A 910 9.15 21.38 -31.60
C ASN A 910 7.81 22.12 -31.33
N ILE A 911 7.84 23.35 -30.80
CA ILE A 911 6.66 24.23 -30.67
C ILE A 911 6.70 25.30 -31.77
N SER A 912 5.54 25.69 -32.30
CA SER A 912 5.48 26.71 -33.35
C SER A 912 5.86 28.10 -32.81
N ASN A 913 6.93 28.69 -33.34
CA ASN A 913 7.33 30.08 -33.01
C ASN A 913 6.49 31.15 -33.74
N MET A 914 5.52 30.73 -34.56
CA MET A 914 4.71 31.59 -35.43
C MET A 914 3.35 31.90 -34.77
N VAL A 915 3.35 32.45 -33.55
CA VAL A 915 2.12 32.88 -32.84
C VAL A 915 2.15 34.38 -32.60
N GLU A 916 1.00 35.03 -32.82
CA GLU A 916 0.81 36.46 -32.56
C GLU A 916 0.77 36.73 -31.06
N ILE A 917 1.62 37.66 -30.60
CA ILE A 917 1.76 38.05 -29.19
C ILE A 917 0.60 39.00 -28.82
N PRO A 918 -0.29 38.65 -27.88
CA PRO A 918 -1.36 39.54 -27.45
C PRO A 918 -0.79 40.74 -26.69
N SER A 919 -1.44 41.90 -26.79
CA SER A 919 -1.04 43.10 -26.03
C SER A 919 -1.78 43.15 -24.69
N PRO A 920 -1.09 43.20 -23.53
CA PRO A 920 -1.74 43.28 -22.24
C PRO A 920 -2.32 44.69 -22.00
N PRO A 921 -3.40 44.83 -21.21
CA PRO A 921 -4.02 46.13 -20.95
C PRO A 921 -3.16 47.08 -20.09
N PHE A 922 -2.16 46.55 -19.39
CA PHE A 922 -1.17 47.29 -18.62
C PHE A 922 0.06 46.41 -18.40
N TRP A 923 1.19 47.02 -18.01
CA TRP A 923 2.38 46.31 -17.55
C TRP A 923 2.59 46.49 -16.04
N GLY A 924 3.14 45.48 -15.38
CA GLY A 924 3.28 45.41 -13.92
C GLY A 924 2.11 44.71 -13.25
N ASN A 925 1.85 44.99 -11.97
CA ASN A 925 0.85 44.29 -11.16
C ASN A 925 -0.29 45.23 -10.68
N ARG A 926 -1.45 44.64 -10.37
CA ARG A 926 -2.62 45.30 -9.77
C ARG A 926 -3.25 44.40 -8.72
N VAL A 927 -3.86 45.05 -7.73
CA VAL A 927 -4.62 44.41 -6.65
C VAL A 927 -6.11 44.68 -6.86
N VAL A 928 -6.93 43.65 -6.64
CA VAL A 928 -8.39 43.74 -6.63
C VAL A 928 -8.93 43.11 -5.35
N GLU A 929 -9.63 43.90 -4.55
CA GLU A 929 -10.15 43.49 -3.22
C GLU A 929 -11.68 43.50 -3.13
N SER A 930 -12.37 44.10 -4.08
CA SER A 930 -13.82 44.28 -4.05
C SER A 930 -14.55 43.23 -4.90
N LEU A 931 -14.42 41.95 -4.54
CA LEU A 931 -15.08 40.84 -5.23
C LEU A 931 -16.21 40.27 -4.38
N GLY A 932 -17.38 40.08 -4.99
CA GLY A 932 -18.50 39.41 -4.35
C GLY A 932 -18.28 37.90 -4.36
N VAL A 933 -18.49 37.23 -3.23
CA VAL A 933 -18.38 35.76 -3.14
C VAL A 933 -19.40 35.05 -4.06
N GLU A 934 -20.52 35.71 -4.36
CA GLU A 934 -21.55 35.21 -5.28
C GLU A 934 -21.04 35.04 -6.73
N ASP A 935 -20.04 35.82 -7.15
CA ASP A 935 -19.43 35.67 -8.49
C ASP A 935 -18.50 34.45 -8.57
N ILE A 936 -18.06 33.92 -7.41
CA ILE A 936 -17.09 32.82 -7.28
C ILE A 936 -17.79 31.47 -7.23
N TYR A 937 -18.94 31.38 -6.55
CA TYR A 937 -19.69 30.12 -6.39
C TYR A 937 -20.00 29.36 -7.69
N PRO A 938 -20.29 30.00 -8.85
CA PRO A 938 -20.47 29.30 -10.12
C PRO A 938 -19.23 28.54 -10.60
N TYR A 939 -18.03 28.97 -10.18
CA TYR A 939 -16.74 28.41 -10.55
C TYR A 939 -16.23 27.36 -9.54
N ILE A 940 -17.01 27.00 -8.53
CA ILE A 940 -16.67 25.88 -7.63
C ILE A 940 -16.81 24.56 -8.36
N ASN A 941 -15.74 23.76 -8.35
CA ASN A 941 -15.81 22.39 -8.83
C ASN A 941 -16.48 21.50 -7.77
N ARG A 942 -17.80 21.35 -7.89
CA ARG A 942 -18.61 20.54 -6.95
C ARG A 942 -18.15 19.09 -6.85
N VAL A 943 -17.54 18.53 -7.90
CA VAL A 943 -17.01 17.16 -7.85
C VAL A 943 -15.78 17.09 -6.94
N ALA A 944 -14.87 18.07 -7.06
CA ALA A 944 -13.68 18.17 -6.20
C ALA A 944 -14.06 18.47 -4.75
N LEU A 945 -14.98 19.40 -4.51
CA LEU A 945 -15.49 19.73 -3.17
C LEU A 945 -16.17 18.52 -2.51
N PHE A 946 -17.16 17.90 -3.18
CA PHE A 946 -17.95 16.84 -2.55
C PHE A 946 -17.17 15.54 -2.39
N ARG A 947 -16.41 15.09 -3.40
CA ARG A 947 -15.69 13.81 -3.34
C ARG A 947 -14.29 13.90 -2.74
N GLY A 948 -13.58 14.99 -3.02
CA GLY A 948 -12.21 15.22 -2.58
C GLY A 948 -12.18 15.76 -1.15
N GLN A 949 -12.63 17.00 -0.98
CA GLN A 949 -12.52 17.71 0.31
C GLN A 949 -13.48 17.16 1.37
N TRP A 950 -14.76 16.96 1.04
CA TRP A 950 -15.77 16.50 1.99
C TRP A 950 -15.95 14.98 2.01
N SER A 951 -15.23 14.24 1.17
CA SER A 951 -15.22 12.76 1.13
C SER A 951 -16.58 12.07 0.89
N PHE A 952 -17.58 12.76 0.33
CA PHE A 952 -18.85 12.18 -0.14
C PHE A 952 -18.66 11.42 -1.46
N LYS A 953 -18.01 10.26 -1.39
CA LYS A 953 -17.71 9.39 -2.53
C LYS A 953 -18.96 8.63 -2.98
N LYS A 954 -18.97 8.23 -4.26
CA LYS A 954 -20.07 7.48 -4.89
C LYS A 954 -20.39 6.15 -4.22
N GLY A 955 -19.38 5.45 -3.69
CA GLY A 955 -19.55 4.12 -3.09
C GLY A 955 -20.22 3.15 -4.09
N HIS A 956 -21.16 2.33 -3.59
CA HIS A 956 -21.91 1.35 -4.39
C HIS A 956 -23.25 1.88 -4.97
N ARG A 957 -23.53 3.18 -4.84
CA ARG A 957 -24.79 3.77 -5.32
C ARG A 957 -24.79 3.87 -6.85
N SER A 958 -25.95 3.64 -7.49
CA SER A 958 -26.11 3.88 -8.94
C SER A 958 -25.85 5.36 -9.26
N ILE A 959 -25.63 5.71 -10.54
CA ILE A 959 -25.44 7.13 -10.91
C ILE A 959 -26.67 7.97 -10.52
N GLY A 960 -27.87 7.41 -10.65
CA GLY A 960 -29.12 8.04 -10.23
C GLY A 960 -29.25 8.17 -8.71
N ASP A 961 -28.97 7.10 -7.96
CA ASP A 961 -29.08 7.11 -6.49
C ASP A 961 -28.01 7.96 -5.82
N TYR A 962 -26.82 8.04 -6.44
CA TYR A 962 -25.78 8.95 -5.98
C TYR A 962 -26.15 10.42 -6.22
N GLU A 963 -26.75 10.74 -7.37
CA GLU A 963 -27.23 12.10 -7.62
C GLU A 963 -28.37 12.46 -6.65
N HIS A 964 -29.28 11.53 -6.36
CA HIS A 964 -30.33 11.70 -5.35
C HIS A 964 -29.76 11.93 -3.94
N TYR A 965 -28.76 11.14 -3.54
CA TYR A 965 -28.07 11.32 -2.26
C TYR A 965 -27.33 12.66 -2.17
N LEU A 966 -26.68 13.08 -3.26
CA LEU A 966 -26.06 14.40 -3.33
C LEU A 966 -27.10 15.51 -3.18
N ASP A 967 -28.27 15.36 -3.80
CA ASP A 967 -29.36 16.34 -3.75
C ASP A 967 -30.02 16.44 -2.36
N GLU A 968 -30.19 15.33 -1.66
CA GLU A 968 -30.83 15.29 -0.33
C GLU A 968 -29.90 15.65 0.83
N GLU A 969 -28.63 15.20 0.81
CA GLU A 969 -27.76 15.28 1.99
C GLU A 969 -26.60 16.26 1.83
N VAL A 970 -26.04 16.39 0.62
CA VAL A 970 -24.79 17.14 0.39
C VAL A 970 -25.06 18.56 -0.11
N ARG A 971 -26.01 18.75 -1.02
CA ARG A 971 -26.38 20.07 -1.54
C ARG A 971 -26.98 21.00 -0.49
N PRO A 972 -27.79 20.53 0.49
CA PRO A 972 -28.25 21.40 1.57
C PRO A 972 -27.11 21.92 2.44
N VAL A 973 -26.07 21.10 2.70
CA VAL A 973 -24.87 21.53 3.44
C VAL A 973 -24.11 22.61 2.65
N PHE A 974 -23.97 22.43 1.34
CA PHE A 974 -23.37 23.42 0.45
C PHE A 974 -24.14 24.74 0.42
N GLU A 975 -25.46 24.72 0.27
CA GLU A 975 -26.27 25.95 0.29
C GLU A 975 -26.30 26.62 1.67
N ARG A 976 -26.31 25.83 2.75
CA ARG A 976 -26.19 26.35 4.12
C ARG A 976 -24.87 27.10 4.32
N LEU A 977 -23.75 26.49 3.92
CA LEU A 977 -22.41 27.10 4.07
C LEU A 977 -22.23 28.32 3.18
N LYS A 978 -22.80 28.34 1.97
CA LYS A 978 -22.79 29.54 1.12
C LYS A 978 -23.43 30.74 1.80
N ILE A 979 -24.53 30.51 2.52
CA ILE A 979 -25.26 31.57 3.23
C ILE A 979 -24.49 31.97 4.50
N SER A 980 -24.12 31.01 5.34
CA SER A 980 -23.41 31.28 6.61
C SER A 980 -22.07 31.98 6.38
N LEU A 981 -21.21 31.47 5.51
CA LEU A 981 -19.89 32.06 5.26
C LEU A 981 -19.97 33.44 4.60
N ARG A 982 -21.03 33.71 3.83
CA ARG A 982 -21.30 35.04 3.27
C ARG A 982 -21.76 36.02 4.34
N ASP A 983 -22.74 35.62 5.16
CA ASP A 983 -23.34 36.49 6.17
C ASP A 983 -22.36 36.78 7.32
N GLU A 984 -21.46 35.83 7.63
CA GLU A 984 -20.37 35.97 8.61
C GLU A 984 -19.15 36.74 8.06
N GLY A 985 -19.10 37.01 6.75
CA GLY A 985 -17.96 37.69 6.12
C GLY A 985 -16.65 36.89 6.18
N ALA A 986 -16.75 35.56 6.30
CA ALA A 986 -15.63 34.64 6.46
C ALA A 986 -14.74 34.54 5.22
N LEU A 987 -15.36 34.66 4.04
CA LEU A 987 -14.70 34.59 2.74
C LEU A 987 -14.41 36.00 2.22
N GLN A 988 -13.13 36.37 2.17
CA GLN A 988 -12.64 37.69 1.76
C GLN A 988 -11.81 37.57 0.48
N PRO A 989 -12.45 37.39 -0.69
CA PRO A 989 -11.75 37.16 -1.94
C PRO A 989 -10.92 38.37 -2.38
N LYS A 990 -9.61 38.17 -2.52
CA LYS A 990 -8.67 39.17 -3.02
C LYS A 990 -7.75 38.56 -4.07
N VAL A 991 -7.34 39.38 -5.04
CA VAL A 991 -6.47 38.95 -6.12
C VAL A 991 -5.38 39.98 -6.38
N VAL A 992 -4.15 39.50 -6.54
CA VAL A 992 -3.08 40.25 -7.17
C VAL A 992 -2.69 39.56 -8.47
N TYR A 993 -2.57 40.32 -9.55
CA TYR A 993 -2.18 39.78 -10.84
C TYR A 993 -1.41 40.81 -11.65
N GLY A 994 -0.65 40.36 -12.64
CA GLY A 994 0.17 41.25 -13.43
C GLY A 994 0.64 40.65 -14.74
N TRP A 995 1.15 41.55 -15.59
CA TRP A 995 1.68 41.25 -16.92
C TRP A 995 3.12 41.74 -17.01
N TYR A 996 4.02 40.88 -17.50
CA TYR A 996 5.46 41.17 -17.59
C TYR A 996 6.03 40.79 -18.95
N PRO A 997 6.91 41.63 -19.54
CA PRO A 997 7.62 41.27 -20.76
C PRO A 997 8.58 40.12 -20.48
N VAL A 998 8.64 39.12 -21.37
CA VAL A 998 9.38 37.88 -21.13
C VAL A 998 10.08 37.38 -22.39
N ALA A 999 11.15 36.61 -22.26
CA ALA A 999 11.75 35.86 -23.36
C ALA A 999 12.34 34.53 -22.87
N SER A 1000 12.38 33.52 -23.74
CA SER A 1000 12.93 32.20 -23.42
C SER A 1000 14.40 32.05 -23.80
N ASP A 1001 15.20 31.54 -22.87
CA ASP A 1001 16.64 31.27 -22.98
C ASP A 1001 16.91 29.82 -22.58
N GLY A 1002 16.87 28.91 -23.55
CA GLY A 1002 16.97 27.47 -23.27
C GLY A 1002 15.79 26.95 -22.43
N ASN A 1003 16.07 26.57 -21.17
CA ASN A 1003 15.06 26.16 -20.17
C ASN A 1003 14.70 27.28 -19.20
N ASP A 1004 15.30 28.46 -19.36
CA ASP A 1004 15.03 29.62 -18.52
C ASP A 1004 14.02 30.56 -19.18
N LEU A 1005 13.14 31.11 -18.36
CA LEU A 1005 12.19 32.15 -18.72
C LEU A 1005 12.65 33.46 -18.07
N VAL A 1006 13.12 34.39 -18.89
CA VAL A 1006 13.69 35.67 -18.48
C VAL A 1006 12.61 36.74 -18.44
N VAL A 1007 12.33 37.27 -17.26
CA VAL A 1007 11.32 38.31 -17.03
C VAL A 1007 11.99 39.68 -16.99
N PHE A 1008 11.46 40.64 -17.74
CA PHE A 1008 12.01 41.99 -17.88
C PHE A 1008 11.17 43.05 -17.14
N ASP A 1009 11.75 44.23 -16.96
CA ASP A 1009 11.10 45.35 -16.29
C ASP A 1009 9.92 45.91 -17.13
N PRO A 1010 8.72 46.04 -16.55
CA PRO A 1010 7.54 46.66 -17.19
C PRO A 1010 7.73 48.05 -17.80
N LYS A 1011 8.72 48.81 -17.35
CA LYS A 1011 9.04 50.17 -17.84
C LYS A 1011 10.26 50.18 -18.76
N ASP A 1012 11.20 49.26 -18.55
CA ASP A 1012 12.42 49.10 -19.33
C ASP A 1012 12.59 47.63 -19.75
N HIS A 1013 12.01 47.27 -20.90
CA HIS A 1013 11.95 45.89 -21.39
C HIS A 1013 13.32 45.29 -21.76
N ALA A 1014 14.42 46.04 -21.60
CA ALA A 1014 15.79 45.57 -21.75
C ALA A 1014 16.41 45.11 -20.42
N ARG A 1015 15.87 45.55 -19.27
CA ARG A 1015 16.39 45.22 -17.94
C ARG A 1015 15.76 43.93 -17.42
N GLU A 1016 16.59 42.90 -17.20
CA GLU A 1016 16.18 41.64 -16.56
C GLU A 1016 15.85 41.87 -15.07
N LEU A 1017 14.69 41.38 -14.62
CA LEU A 1017 14.25 41.39 -13.24
C LEU A 1017 14.47 40.03 -12.57
N GLU A 1018 13.96 38.96 -13.18
CA GLU A 1018 13.94 37.62 -12.60
C GLU A 1018 14.06 36.56 -13.70
N ARG A 1019 14.49 35.36 -13.32
CA ARG A 1019 14.63 34.21 -14.22
C ARG A 1019 14.04 32.96 -13.60
N PHE A 1020 13.07 32.35 -14.26
CA PHE A 1020 12.51 31.06 -13.85
C PHE A 1020 13.16 29.92 -14.64
N ASP A 1021 13.66 28.89 -13.96
CA ASP A 1021 14.11 27.66 -14.65
C ASP A 1021 12.93 26.67 -14.65
N PHE A 1022 12.61 26.06 -15.78
CA PHE A 1022 11.57 25.03 -15.81
C PHE A 1022 12.14 23.71 -16.35
N PRO A 1023 11.84 22.58 -15.68
CA PRO A 1023 12.32 21.29 -16.13
C PRO A 1023 11.77 20.99 -17.52
N ARG A 1024 12.65 20.47 -18.37
CA ARG A 1024 12.30 20.02 -19.71
C ARG A 1024 11.82 18.59 -19.66
N GLN A 1025 10.72 18.31 -20.34
CA GLN A 1025 10.19 16.96 -20.47
C GLN A 1025 11.24 16.01 -21.08
N ALA A 1026 11.65 14.97 -20.34
CA ALA A 1026 12.70 14.05 -20.79
C ALA A 1026 12.29 13.15 -21.98
N LYS A 1027 10.99 12.89 -22.17
CA LYS A 1027 10.41 12.06 -23.25
C LYS A 1027 9.20 12.78 -23.89
N ARG A 1028 8.78 12.45 -25.12
CA ARG A 1028 7.70 13.13 -25.92
C ARG A 1028 8.15 14.43 -26.60
N ARG A 1029 7.30 15.46 -26.66
CA ARG A 1029 7.56 16.74 -27.37
C ARG A 1029 8.72 17.54 -26.76
N LYS A 1030 9.34 17.07 -25.67
CA LYS A 1030 10.42 17.74 -24.91
C LYS A 1030 10.00 19.12 -24.38
N LEU A 1031 8.71 19.29 -24.07
CA LEU A 1031 8.10 20.57 -23.69
C LEU A 1031 8.71 21.11 -22.39
N CYS A 1032 8.97 22.40 -22.38
CA CYS A 1032 9.26 23.23 -21.22
C CYS A 1032 8.31 24.44 -21.28
N ILE A 1033 7.93 25.01 -20.13
CA ILE A 1033 7.05 26.18 -20.10
C ILE A 1033 7.64 27.33 -20.93
N CYS A 1034 8.98 27.45 -20.94
CA CYS A 1034 9.73 28.43 -21.72
C CYS A 1034 9.49 28.34 -23.22
N ASP A 1035 9.22 27.15 -23.75
CA ASP A 1035 9.07 26.95 -25.19
C ASP A 1035 7.77 27.56 -25.74
N PHE A 1036 6.82 27.95 -24.87
CA PHE A 1036 5.61 28.67 -25.26
C PHE A 1036 5.81 30.17 -25.41
N PHE A 1037 7.02 30.68 -25.14
CA PHE A 1037 7.37 32.09 -25.24
C PHE A 1037 8.47 32.32 -26.27
N LYS A 1038 8.46 33.47 -26.94
CA LYS A 1038 9.50 33.83 -27.91
C LYS A 1038 10.90 33.82 -27.30
N SER A 1039 11.87 33.32 -28.06
CA SER A 1039 13.25 33.22 -27.61
C SER A 1039 13.97 34.56 -27.64
N VAL A 1040 14.93 34.77 -26.74
CA VAL A 1040 15.74 36.00 -26.68
C VAL A 1040 16.43 36.32 -28.01
N ASP A 1041 16.77 35.29 -28.79
CA ASP A 1041 17.40 35.40 -30.12
C ASP A 1041 16.51 36.09 -31.17
N THR A 1042 15.18 36.09 -30.95
CA THR A 1042 14.22 36.74 -31.87
C THR A 1042 14.22 38.26 -31.76
N GLY A 1043 14.79 38.83 -30.69
CA GLY A 1043 14.77 40.26 -30.40
C GLY A 1043 13.40 40.83 -29.98
N GLU A 1044 12.35 40.00 -29.98
CA GLU A 1044 11.01 40.38 -29.53
C GLU A 1044 10.75 39.92 -28.08
N ARG A 1045 9.84 40.61 -27.38
CA ARG A 1045 9.43 40.26 -26.00
C ARG A 1045 8.01 39.72 -26.03
N ASP A 1046 7.81 38.59 -25.39
CA ASP A 1046 6.52 37.94 -25.18
C ASP A 1046 5.86 38.42 -23.88
N VAL A 1047 4.66 37.91 -23.55
CA VAL A 1047 3.87 38.36 -22.40
C VAL A 1047 3.64 37.22 -21.41
N LEU A 1048 4.16 37.38 -20.20
CA LEU A 1048 3.91 36.49 -19.07
C LEU A 1048 2.80 37.07 -18.18
N GLY A 1049 1.75 36.30 -17.92
CA GLY A 1049 0.79 36.63 -16.86
C GLY A 1049 1.16 35.91 -15.56
N LEU A 1050 1.01 36.59 -14.44
CA LEU A 1050 1.16 35.99 -13.10
C LEU A 1050 -0.07 36.35 -12.26
N SER A 1051 -0.54 35.41 -11.43
CA SER A 1051 -1.62 35.68 -10.47
C SER A 1051 -1.39 35.00 -9.12
N CYS A 1052 -1.92 35.62 -8.07
CA CYS A 1052 -2.06 35.05 -6.74
C CYS A 1052 -3.42 35.48 -6.17
N VAL A 1053 -4.21 34.54 -5.70
CA VAL A 1053 -5.55 34.78 -5.15
C VAL A 1053 -5.65 34.23 -3.74
N THR A 1054 -6.54 34.78 -2.93
CA THR A 1054 -6.81 34.31 -1.57
C THR A 1054 -8.26 34.51 -1.18
N MET A 1055 -8.76 33.68 -0.27
CA MET A 1055 -10.03 33.88 0.43
C MET A 1055 -9.86 34.60 1.78
N GLY A 1056 -8.65 35.06 2.10
CA GLY A 1056 -8.31 35.79 3.33
C GLY A 1056 -8.12 34.88 4.55
N SER A 1057 -7.56 35.44 5.63
CA SER A 1057 -7.19 34.69 6.83
C SER A 1057 -8.36 34.42 7.80
N GLU A 1058 -9.51 35.08 7.61
CA GLU A 1058 -10.66 34.92 8.51
C GLU A 1058 -11.23 33.50 8.47
N ILE A 1059 -11.25 32.87 7.28
CA ILE A 1059 -11.66 31.47 7.16
C ILE A 1059 -10.73 30.54 7.95
N SER A 1060 -9.42 30.80 7.93
CA SER A 1060 -8.41 30.03 8.68
C SER A 1060 -8.62 30.16 10.18
N LYS A 1061 -8.94 31.35 10.69
CA LYS A 1061 -9.30 31.57 12.11
C LYS A 1061 -10.57 30.84 12.51
N ILE A 1062 -11.58 30.81 11.64
CA ILE A 1062 -12.83 30.08 11.89
C ILE A 1062 -12.53 28.58 11.93
N THR A 1063 -11.72 28.06 11.02
CA THR A 1063 -11.34 26.65 11.03
C THR A 1063 -10.48 26.30 12.25
N GLU A 1064 -9.52 27.14 12.65
CA GLU A 1064 -8.74 26.96 13.88
C GLU A 1064 -9.63 26.94 15.11
N LYS A 1065 -10.62 27.84 15.18
CA LYS A 1065 -11.59 27.86 16.27
C LYS A 1065 -12.44 26.60 16.29
N LEU A 1066 -12.98 26.16 15.14
CA LEU A 1066 -13.77 24.93 15.04
C LEU A 1066 -12.94 23.70 15.41
N PHE A 1067 -11.65 23.69 15.07
CA PHE A 1067 -10.72 22.64 15.46
C PHE A 1067 -10.43 22.65 16.98
N ALA A 1068 -10.23 23.84 17.55
CA ALA A 1068 -10.03 24.03 18.99
C ALA A 1068 -11.28 23.69 19.83
N GLU A 1069 -12.47 23.84 19.24
CA GLU A 1069 -13.77 23.49 19.83
C GLU A 1069 -14.19 22.03 19.54
N ASP A 1070 -13.28 21.18 19.04
CA ASP A 1070 -13.52 19.76 18.72
C ASP A 1070 -14.66 19.52 17.70
N SER A 1071 -15.02 20.53 16.91
CA SER A 1071 -16.08 20.48 15.89
C SER A 1071 -15.54 20.01 14.54
N TYR A 1072 -14.92 18.82 14.53
CA TYR A 1072 -14.12 18.30 13.40
C TYR A 1072 -14.89 18.16 12.08
N GLN A 1073 -16.17 17.79 12.12
CA GLN A 1073 -16.98 17.65 10.91
C GLN A 1073 -17.27 19.02 10.27
N GLU A 1074 -17.61 20.03 11.07
CA GLU A 1074 -17.87 21.38 10.57
C GLU A 1074 -16.55 22.05 10.13
N TYR A 1075 -15.46 21.82 10.86
CA TYR A 1075 -14.10 22.17 10.44
C TYR A 1075 -13.80 21.67 9.02
N LEU A 1076 -14.01 20.36 8.77
CA LEU A 1076 -13.73 19.76 7.47
C LEU A 1076 -14.55 20.42 6.36
N PHE A 1077 -15.83 20.74 6.63
CA PHE A 1077 -16.69 21.35 5.62
C PHE A 1077 -16.31 22.79 5.32
N VAL A 1078 -16.04 23.59 6.35
CA VAL A 1078 -15.63 25.00 6.22
C VAL A 1078 -14.25 25.12 5.56
N HIS A 1079 -13.29 24.29 5.98
CA HIS A 1079 -11.95 24.22 5.38
C HIS A 1079 -12.02 23.86 3.90
N GLY A 1080 -12.73 22.77 3.56
CA GLY A 1080 -12.90 22.33 2.18
C GLY A 1080 -13.59 23.37 1.29
N MET A 1081 -14.58 24.09 1.83
CA MET A 1081 -15.25 25.19 1.13
C MET A 1081 -14.30 26.38 0.89
N GLY A 1082 -13.43 26.69 1.85
CA GLY A 1082 -12.42 27.75 1.71
C GLY A 1082 -11.40 27.47 0.61
N VAL A 1083 -10.85 26.25 0.58
CA VAL A 1083 -9.86 25.82 -0.43
C VAL A 1083 -10.46 25.83 -1.84
N GLU A 1084 -11.66 25.27 -2.02
CA GLU A 1084 -12.31 25.23 -3.33
C GLU A 1084 -12.79 26.62 -3.80
N CYS A 1085 -13.14 27.51 -2.87
CA CYS A 1085 -13.40 28.92 -3.21
C CYS A 1085 -12.13 29.63 -3.73
N ALA A 1086 -10.95 29.32 -3.19
CA ALA A 1086 -9.69 29.88 -3.69
C ALA A 1086 -9.38 29.41 -5.12
N GLU A 1087 -9.58 28.11 -5.40
CA GLU A 1087 -9.43 27.57 -6.76
C GLU A 1087 -10.47 28.13 -7.75
N ALA A 1088 -11.71 28.29 -7.31
CA ALA A 1088 -12.78 28.92 -8.08
C ALA A 1088 -12.46 30.40 -8.41
N LEU A 1089 -11.92 31.15 -7.44
CA LEU A 1089 -11.48 32.52 -7.65
C LEU A 1089 -10.33 32.58 -8.65
N ALA A 1090 -9.37 31.65 -8.58
CA ALA A 1090 -8.27 31.59 -9.53
C ALA A 1090 -8.73 31.26 -10.95
N GLU A 1091 -9.75 30.41 -11.13
CA GLU A 1091 -10.30 30.11 -12.45
C GLU A 1091 -11.12 31.29 -13.02
N LEU A 1092 -11.95 31.93 -12.18
CA LEU A 1092 -12.64 33.17 -12.54
C LEU A 1092 -11.66 34.26 -12.97
N TRP A 1093 -10.56 34.42 -12.23
CA TRP A 1093 -9.57 35.44 -12.55
C TRP A 1093 -8.76 35.10 -13.80
N HIS A 1094 -8.41 33.83 -13.99
CA HIS A 1094 -7.75 33.38 -15.21
C HIS A 1094 -8.62 33.64 -16.44
N LYS A 1095 -9.93 33.42 -16.37
CA LYS A 1095 -10.86 33.80 -17.43
C LYS A 1095 -10.82 35.32 -17.70
N ARG A 1096 -10.86 36.16 -16.66
CA ARG A 1096 -10.75 37.62 -16.82
C ARG A 1096 -9.43 38.03 -17.46
N MET A 1097 -8.32 37.40 -17.10
CA MET A 1097 -7.01 37.65 -17.71
C MET A 1097 -6.99 37.27 -19.20
N ARG A 1098 -7.69 36.20 -19.62
CA ARG A 1098 -7.86 35.87 -21.04
C ARG A 1098 -8.77 36.87 -21.77
N ASP A 1099 -9.84 37.33 -21.12
CA ASP A 1099 -10.72 38.39 -21.64
C ASP A 1099 -9.90 39.69 -21.87
N GLU A 1100 -9.04 40.06 -20.91
CA GLU A 1100 -8.14 41.22 -21.00
C GLU A 1100 -7.12 41.13 -22.14
N LEU A 1101 -6.59 39.94 -22.43
CA LEU A 1101 -5.69 39.69 -23.56
C LEU A 1101 -6.42 39.57 -24.91
N GLY A 1102 -7.75 39.59 -24.93
CA GLY A 1102 -8.55 39.41 -26.14
C GLY A 1102 -8.52 37.99 -26.71
N ILE A 1103 -8.14 36.98 -25.90
CA ILE A 1103 -7.99 35.58 -26.34
C ILE A 1103 -9.12 34.65 -25.85
N SER A 1104 -10.06 35.18 -25.08
CA SER A 1104 -11.19 34.41 -24.53
C SER A 1104 -12.26 34.02 -25.54
N GLY A 1105 -12.18 34.50 -26.79
CA GLY A 1105 -13.10 34.08 -27.87
C GLY A 1105 -13.06 32.59 -28.18
N SER A 1106 -12.05 31.86 -27.68
CA SER A 1106 -11.91 30.40 -27.77
C SER A 1106 -12.34 29.66 -26.49
N ASP A 1107 -12.84 30.36 -25.47
CA ASP A 1107 -13.32 29.76 -24.24
C ASP A 1107 -14.66 29.04 -24.47
N SER A 1108 -14.84 27.88 -23.84
CA SER A 1108 -16.14 27.21 -23.85
C SER A 1108 -17.23 28.08 -23.20
N PRO A 1109 -18.45 28.13 -23.76
CA PRO A 1109 -19.59 28.80 -23.13
C PRO A 1109 -20.08 28.07 -21.86
N HIS A 1110 -19.60 26.84 -21.59
CA HIS A 1110 -19.95 26.05 -20.42
C HIS A 1110 -18.83 26.06 -19.38
N ILE A 1111 -19.09 26.65 -18.20
CA ILE A 1111 -18.10 26.78 -17.10
C ILE A 1111 -17.46 25.43 -16.73
N LYS A 1112 -18.23 24.34 -16.71
CA LYS A 1112 -17.70 23.00 -16.41
C LYS A 1112 -16.58 22.55 -17.34
N GLU A 1113 -16.62 22.98 -18.61
CA GLU A 1113 -15.61 22.61 -19.59
C GLU A 1113 -14.31 23.41 -19.43
N LEU A 1114 -14.35 24.55 -18.74
CA LEU A 1114 -13.15 25.33 -18.40
C LEU A 1114 -12.22 24.53 -17.48
N PHE A 1115 -12.76 23.72 -16.55
CA PHE A 1115 -11.96 22.81 -15.71
C PHE A 1115 -11.20 21.72 -16.51
N SER A 1116 -11.59 21.48 -17.76
CA SER A 1116 -10.89 20.57 -18.69
C SER A 1116 -9.99 21.32 -19.70
N GLN A 1117 -9.64 22.57 -19.40
CA GLN A 1117 -8.81 23.46 -20.23
C GLN A 1117 -9.34 23.66 -21.66
N LYS A 1118 -10.67 23.69 -21.86
CA LYS A 1118 -11.29 24.11 -23.14
C LYS A 1118 -11.27 25.64 -23.29
N TYR A 1119 -10.07 26.20 -23.31
CA TYR A 1119 -9.75 27.60 -23.58
C TYR A 1119 -8.36 27.72 -24.22
N ARG A 1120 -8.03 28.89 -24.75
CA ARG A 1120 -6.68 29.21 -25.27
C ARG A 1120 -5.74 29.56 -24.10
N GLY A 1121 -4.54 28.99 -24.11
CA GLY A 1121 -3.55 29.18 -23.05
C GLY A 1121 -3.66 28.15 -21.91
N SER A 1122 -2.83 28.30 -20.89
CA SER A 1122 -2.83 27.43 -19.71
C SER A 1122 -2.40 28.16 -18.44
N ARG A 1123 -2.91 27.70 -17.30
CA ARG A 1123 -2.55 28.14 -15.94
C ARG A 1123 -1.70 27.06 -15.29
N TYR A 1124 -0.45 27.38 -14.96
CA TYR A 1124 0.48 26.48 -14.29
C TYR A 1124 0.71 26.92 -12.86
N SER A 1125 0.28 26.10 -11.91
CA SER A 1125 0.55 26.29 -10.47
C SER A 1125 1.86 25.62 -10.07
N PHE A 1126 2.56 26.21 -9.10
CA PHE A 1126 3.82 25.68 -8.57
C PHE A 1126 3.59 24.41 -7.74
N GLY A 1127 4.57 23.50 -7.70
CA GLY A 1127 4.49 22.21 -7.03
C GLY A 1127 3.83 21.10 -7.85
N TYR A 1128 3.38 21.43 -9.06
CA TYR A 1128 2.79 20.47 -9.99
C TYR A 1128 3.79 20.04 -11.06
N PRO A 1129 3.53 18.94 -11.80
CA PRO A 1129 4.53 18.32 -12.68
C PRO A 1129 5.17 19.19 -13.77
N ALA A 1130 4.55 20.31 -14.18
CA ALA A 1130 5.14 21.25 -15.15
C ALA A 1130 6.08 22.29 -14.50
N CYS A 1131 5.90 22.57 -13.21
CA CYS A 1131 6.75 23.46 -12.40
C CYS A 1131 6.85 22.89 -10.97
N PRO A 1132 7.60 21.80 -10.76
CA PRO A 1132 7.64 21.07 -9.49
C PRO A 1132 8.44 21.80 -8.40
N ASP A 1133 9.31 22.73 -8.77
CA ASP A 1133 10.12 23.50 -7.83
C ASP A 1133 9.27 24.59 -7.17
N MET A 1134 9.01 24.42 -5.87
CA MET A 1134 8.25 25.35 -5.04
C MET A 1134 9.01 26.66 -4.80
N SER A 1135 10.35 26.66 -4.86
CA SER A 1135 11.17 27.87 -4.61
C SER A 1135 10.90 29.01 -5.60
N HIS A 1136 10.38 28.67 -6.78
CA HIS A 1136 9.99 29.66 -7.78
C HIS A 1136 8.81 30.53 -7.38
N GLN A 1137 8.05 30.17 -6.34
CA GLN A 1137 7.05 31.08 -5.77
C GLN A 1137 7.67 32.35 -5.21
N GLU A 1138 8.90 32.31 -4.68
CA GLU A 1138 9.58 33.51 -4.16
C GLU A 1138 9.78 34.56 -5.27
N LYS A 1139 10.14 34.09 -6.47
CA LYS A 1139 10.28 34.93 -7.67
C LYS A 1139 8.94 35.57 -8.05
N LEU A 1140 7.84 34.81 -7.98
CA LEU A 1140 6.49 35.36 -8.19
C LEU A 1140 6.11 36.40 -7.13
N PHE A 1141 6.46 36.16 -5.86
CA PHE A 1141 6.18 37.10 -4.77
C PHE A 1141 6.95 38.42 -4.93
N ARG A 1142 8.22 38.37 -5.32
CA ARG A 1142 9.01 39.58 -5.64
C ARG A 1142 8.40 40.38 -6.79
N LEU A 1143 7.81 39.71 -7.79
CA LEU A 1143 7.18 40.36 -8.93
C LEU A 1143 5.79 40.94 -8.60
N LEU A 1144 4.89 40.15 -8.03
CA LEU A 1144 3.49 40.53 -7.80
C LEU A 1144 3.24 41.27 -6.49
N GLN A 1145 4.08 41.06 -5.49
CA GLN A 1145 3.90 41.50 -4.10
C GLN A 1145 2.52 41.11 -3.50
N PRO A 1146 2.21 39.80 -3.38
CA PRO A 1146 0.96 39.29 -2.79
C PRO A 1146 0.77 39.61 -1.30
N GLU A 1147 1.80 40.09 -0.61
CA GLU A 1147 1.72 40.54 0.78
C GLU A 1147 0.66 41.63 0.95
N ARG A 1148 0.41 42.42 -0.11
CA ARG A 1148 -0.64 43.45 -0.15
C ARG A 1148 -2.05 42.89 0.00
N ILE A 1149 -2.29 41.64 -0.40
CA ILE A 1149 -3.59 40.97 -0.21
C ILE A 1149 -3.61 40.08 1.03
N GLY A 1150 -2.55 40.08 1.84
CA GLY A 1150 -2.41 39.28 3.05
C GLY A 1150 -1.91 37.86 2.81
N CYS A 1151 -1.25 37.61 1.68
CA CYS A 1151 -0.56 36.35 1.40
C CYS A 1151 0.92 36.46 1.76
N GLU A 1152 1.43 35.54 2.56
CA GLU A 1152 2.84 35.42 2.91
C GLU A 1152 3.39 34.07 2.45
N LEU A 1153 4.68 33.99 2.13
CA LEU A 1153 5.33 32.70 1.90
C LEU A 1153 5.90 32.18 3.20
N THR A 1154 5.53 30.93 3.52
CA THR A 1154 6.20 30.14 4.55
C THR A 1154 7.62 29.76 4.11
N GLU A 1155 8.44 29.28 5.04
CA GLU A 1155 9.82 28.85 4.79
C GLU A 1155 9.95 27.72 3.74
N ASN A 1156 8.87 26.97 3.47
CA ASN A 1156 8.80 25.93 2.44
C ASN A 1156 8.14 26.41 1.12
N TRP A 1157 8.04 27.73 0.93
CA TRP A 1157 7.42 28.37 -0.24
C TRP A 1157 5.94 27.99 -0.47
N GLN A 1158 5.20 27.65 0.60
CA GLN A 1158 3.73 27.56 0.58
C GLN A 1158 3.12 28.90 0.95
N ILE A 1159 1.93 29.20 0.42
CA ILE A 1159 1.22 30.47 0.65
C ILE A 1159 0.36 30.35 1.92
N ASP A 1160 0.52 31.30 2.83
CA ASP A 1160 -0.31 31.50 4.03
C ASP A 1160 -1.16 32.78 3.83
N PRO A 1161 -2.50 32.75 4.05
CA PRO A 1161 -3.32 31.63 4.47
C PRO A 1161 -3.42 30.54 3.40
N GLU A 1162 -3.57 29.28 3.83
CA GLU A 1162 -3.62 28.09 2.97
C GLU A 1162 -4.75 28.12 1.93
N GLN A 1163 -5.83 28.90 2.16
CA GLN A 1163 -6.91 29.16 1.21
C GLN A 1163 -6.49 30.18 0.13
N SER A 1164 -5.31 29.96 -0.45
CA SER A 1164 -4.69 30.80 -1.47
C SER A 1164 -4.02 29.95 -2.54
N THR A 1165 -3.96 30.43 -3.77
CA THR A 1165 -3.30 29.74 -4.88
C THR A 1165 -2.65 30.75 -5.83
N SER A 1166 -1.51 30.36 -6.40
CA SER A 1166 -0.76 31.19 -7.35
C SER A 1166 -0.48 30.42 -8.63
N ALA A 1167 -0.31 31.17 -9.73
CA ALA A 1167 -0.07 30.56 -11.03
C ALA A 1167 0.65 31.46 -12.02
N ILE A 1168 1.29 30.79 -12.97
CA ILE A 1168 1.81 31.34 -14.21
C ILE A 1168 0.77 31.16 -15.31
N ILE A 1169 0.48 32.24 -16.04
CA ILE A 1169 -0.49 32.27 -17.13
C ILE A 1169 0.24 32.38 -18.45
N VAL A 1170 0.03 31.38 -19.30
CA VAL A 1170 0.63 31.27 -20.65
C VAL A 1170 -0.48 31.44 -21.67
N HIS A 1171 -0.32 32.36 -22.64
CA HIS A 1171 -1.36 32.66 -23.64
C HIS A 1171 -1.31 31.80 -24.92
N HIS A 1172 -0.22 31.04 -25.10
CA HIS A 1172 0.06 30.29 -26.31
C HIS A 1172 -1.04 29.25 -26.60
N PRO A 1173 -1.53 29.12 -27.85
CA PRO A 1173 -2.65 28.23 -28.18
C PRO A 1173 -2.33 26.74 -27.96
N GLU A 1174 -1.06 26.35 -28.14
CA GLU A 1174 -0.59 24.99 -27.83
C GLU A 1174 -0.28 24.76 -26.34
N ALA A 1175 -0.38 25.78 -25.48
CA ALA A 1175 -0.15 25.61 -24.06
C ALA A 1175 -1.28 24.77 -23.46
N LYS A 1176 -0.92 23.59 -22.96
CA LYS A 1176 -1.78 22.67 -22.21
C LYS A 1176 -0.98 22.14 -21.03
N TYR A 1177 -1.67 21.65 -20.00
CA TYR A 1177 -0.98 21.04 -18.87
C TYR A 1177 -0.16 19.82 -19.32
N PHE A 1178 1.08 19.69 -18.85
CA PHE A 1178 1.97 18.57 -19.18
C PHE A 1178 2.80 18.15 -17.96
N ASN A 1179 3.38 16.95 -18.01
CA ASN A 1179 4.26 16.42 -16.97
C ASN A 1179 5.71 16.46 -17.45
N ALA A 1180 6.57 17.18 -16.73
CA ALA A 1180 8.00 17.31 -17.06
C ALA A 1180 8.83 16.08 -16.65
N ASN A 1181 8.33 15.22 -15.74
CA ASN A 1181 9.01 14.00 -15.28
C ASN A 1181 8.82 12.82 -16.22
#